data_AF-A0A816L030-F1
#
_entry.id   AF-A0A816L030-F1
#
_cell.length_a   1.000
_cell.length_b   1.000
_cell.length_c   1.000
_cell.angle_alpha   90.00
_cell.angle_beta   90.00
_cell.angle_gamma   90.00
#
_symmetry.space_group_name_H-M   'P 1'
#
loop_
_entity.id
_entity.type
_entity.pdbx_description
1 polymer ?
#
loop_
_entity_poly.entity_id
_entity_poly.type
_entity_poly.pdbx_seq_one_letter_code
_entity_poly.pdbx_strand_id
1 'polypeptide(L)'
;MWRIQSFFFILSILVRTTCSKSPYCPSATWSQVGRTVIGGIQGNATDQLHYPVGIFIDSNDCLFIADSRNDRVIKVEKGASIGTVVAGKLHTPTDVSVDTHDNLYIVDLSTSGGSQGRVTHWINGSLTDTLYFAEQFDAIVFDTKEEYFYVTQRDKGGLIRYKKDGTGEHTIIGNFGEGSALFQLDRPWDAAIDDSGVLYIADSGNNRVIKWSVNATQGILISGGNNYGNRTDQLAAPRGVFVDYLGTVYVADTYNDRIIRIPAGSKTGTIIAGGHRRGNGSHELSHPYGLAFDSAGNLYVADNENNRVQMFAFVLQHASLSDHEKCFFYKLYGNDLPIPPAVVTTFQKFYNNLNDRFSFEKISAFIHFTQFVLAGGSVLMCLLENPIEEQIYHEHTAVYFVKQRVLGVCGCGCDSSLHSHPHPQESAQCVDIVRSSWGAINRIGSTASGLQRLGNLFKLCNPLKSVDELKNWLLDMYGNIAMVDYPYPTSFLADLPAFPARVFCSNVTSAILRLRKNDDEDVVRRIIKGTNVFFNYTGQTECFDTGSQGSPSLGDLGWSYQSCTEFVMPMCSDGVNDMFENQPWDFQAFSDACYDQWKVRPRFEWPYIEYGGKNLTDLRFFSNIAFTNGNLDPWSSGGVRTTVAPSLPAIPVIGGAHHLDLRAANKADPPSVLQARQQIVALIEKWIS
;
A
#
# COMPACT_ATOMS: atom_id res chain seq x y z
N MET A 1 17.86 -14.36 -17.19
CA MET A 1 16.90 -13.24 -17.31
C MET A 1 15.53 -13.61 -16.75
N TRP A 2 14.65 -14.30 -17.47
CA TRP A 2 13.26 -14.56 -17.05
C TRP A 2 13.12 -15.32 -15.72
N ARG A 3 13.94 -16.34 -15.45
CA ARG A 3 13.82 -17.11 -14.20
C ARG A 3 14.20 -16.36 -12.93
N ILE A 4 15.02 -15.31 -13.01
CA ILE A 4 15.52 -14.56 -11.85
C ILE A 4 14.68 -13.30 -11.63
N GLN A 5 14.28 -12.58 -12.68
CA GLN A 5 13.27 -11.52 -12.55
C GLN A 5 11.91 -12.09 -12.17
N SER A 6 11.51 -13.26 -12.69
CA SER A 6 10.33 -13.98 -12.16
C SER A 6 10.58 -14.53 -10.75
N PHE A 7 11.81 -14.90 -10.38
CA PHE A 7 12.15 -15.28 -8.98
C PHE A 7 11.92 -14.10 -8.04
N PHE A 8 12.40 -12.90 -8.39
CA PHE A 8 12.28 -11.70 -7.56
C PHE A 8 10.90 -11.04 -7.63
N PHE A 9 10.17 -11.16 -8.73
CA PHE A 9 8.75 -10.78 -8.85
C PHE A 9 7.87 -11.71 -8.00
N ILE A 10 8.15 -13.02 -7.98
CA ILE A 10 7.43 -13.98 -7.13
C ILE A 10 7.88 -13.86 -5.67
N LEU A 11 9.15 -13.57 -5.38
CA LEU A 11 9.67 -13.36 -4.02
C LEU A 11 9.19 -12.02 -3.42
N SER A 12 9.10 -10.93 -4.19
CA SER A 12 8.55 -9.65 -3.73
C SER A 12 7.04 -9.72 -3.47
N ILE A 13 6.32 -10.58 -4.21
CA ILE A 13 4.89 -10.82 -3.98
C ILE A 13 4.68 -11.83 -2.83
N LEU A 14 5.53 -12.85 -2.68
CA LEU A 14 5.54 -13.78 -1.53
C LEU A 14 5.89 -13.08 -0.20
N VAL A 15 6.77 -12.08 -0.22
CA VAL A 15 7.15 -11.30 0.96
C VAL A 15 6.04 -10.29 1.34
N ARG A 16 5.34 -9.69 0.36
CA ARG A 16 4.13 -8.88 0.61
C ARG A 16 2.96 -9.66 1.22
N THR A 17 2.97 -10.99 1.12
CA THR A 17 1.94 -11.86 1.73
C THR A 17 2.33 -12.40 3.11
N THR A 18 3.61 -12.29 3.50
CA THR A 18 4.06 -12.57 4.88
C THR A 18 4.07 -11.32 5.77
N CYS A 19 4.20 -10.11 5.19
CA CYS A 19 4.25 -8.85 5.95
C CYS A 19 2.89 -8.29 6.43
N SER A 20 1.74 -8.88 6.08
CA SER A 20 0.43 -8.43 6.59
C SER A 20 -0.25 -9.50 7.45
N LYS A 21 -0.51 -9.18 8.73
CA LYS A 21 -1.53 -9.87 9.55
C LYS A 21 -2.94 -9.52 9.06
N SER A 22 -3.30 -9.85 7.82
CA SER A 22 -4.71 -9.80 7.39
C SER A 22 -4.98 -10.61 6.11
N PRO A 23 -6.11 -11.32 5.99
CA PRO A 23 -6.33 -12.40 5.02
C PRO A 23 -7.38 -12.10 3.94
N TYR A 24 -7.60 -10.84 3.56
CA TYR A 24 -8.71 -10.48 2.68
C TYR A 24 -8.33 -10.41 1.20
N CYS A 25 -8.68 -11.48 0.45
CA CYS A 25 -8.52 -11.61 -1.00
C CYS A 25 -9.89 -11.83 -1.69
N PRO A 26 -10.40 -10.88 -2.47
CA PRO A 26 -11.77 -10.83 -3.06
C PRO A 26 -12.15 -11.80 -4.19
N SER A 27 -11.38 -12.86 -4.46
CA SER A 27 -12.02 -14.09 -4.98
C SER A 27 -12.64 -14.93 -3.85
N ALA A 28 -12.54 -14.45 -2.62
CA ALA A 28 -13.27 -14.98 -1.49
C ALA A 28 -14.69 -14.45 -1.45
N THR A 29 -15.60 -15.40 -1.35
CA THR A 29 -16.95 -15.13 -0.90
C THR A 29 -16.98 -15.45 0.58
N TRP A 30 -17.61 -14.59 1.36
CA TRP A 30 -18.10 -15.01 2.66
C TRP A 30 -18.93 -16.27 2.48
N SER A 31 -18.65 -17.28 3.29
CA SER A 31 -19.60 -18.37 3.44
C SER A 31 -20.92 -17.74 3.84
N GLN A 32 -21.95 -17.86 3.00
CA GLN A 32 -23.29 -17.46 3.41
C GLN A 32 -23.85 -18.41 4.48
N VAL A 33 -23.14 -19.49 4.78
CA VAL A 33 -23.39 -20.39 5.90
C VAL A 33 -22.52 -19.98 7.07
N GLY A 34 -23.11 -19.34 8.06
CA GLY A 34 -22.53 -19.06 9.35
C GLY A 34 -22.59 -20.27 10.28
N ARG A 35 -21.62 -20.31 11.19
CA ARG A 35 -21.51 -21.28 12.28
C ARG A 35 -21.76 -20.56 13.58
N THR A 36 -22.64 -21.10 14.44
CA THR A 36 -22.79 -20.61 15.80
C THR A 36 -21.47 -20.81 16.57
N VAL A 37 -20.93 -19.73 17.11
CA VAL A 37 -19.73 -19.74 17.97
C VAL A 37 -20.13 -20.07 19.40
N ILE A 38 -21.17 -19.39 19.89
CA ILE A 38 -21.72 -19.51 21.23
C ILE A 38 -23.20 -19.10 21.23
N GLY A 39 -24.00 -19.65 22.15
CA GLY A 39 -25.42 -19.36 22.27
C GLY A 39 -26.31 -20.20 21.35
N GLY A 40 -27.47 -19.67 21.01
CA GLY A 40 -28.55 -20.33 20.25
C GLY A 40 -29.63 -20.93 21.15
N ILE A 41 -29.36 -20.99 22.46
CA ILE A 41 -30.33 -21.27 23.50
C ILE A 41 -30.34 -20.06 24.43
N GLN A 42 -31.53 -19.50 24.64
CA GLN A 42 -31.70 -18.43 25.61
C GLN A 42 -31.48 -18.95 27.02
N GLY A 43 -30.60 -18.30 27.77
CA GLY A 43 -30.34 -18.63 29.16
C GLY A 43 -29.12 -17.93 29.71
N ASN A 44 -28.68 -18.29 30.92
CA ASN A 44 -27.61 -17.62 31.66
C ASN A 44 -26.39 -18.52 31.94
N ALA A 45 -26.37 -19.75 31.42
CA ALA A 45 -25.17 -20.57 31.45
C ALA A 45 -24.05 -19.92 30.61
N THR A 46 -22.81 -20.37 30.77
CA THR A 46 -21.64 -19.75 30.11
C THR A 46 -21.53 -20.07 28.61
N ASP A 47 -22.40 -20.92 28.09
CA ASP A 47 -22.59 -21.24 26.66
C ASP A 47 -23.94 -20.70 26.11
N GLN A 48 -24.73 -20.04 26.96
CA GLN A 48 -26.03 -19.46 26.63
C GLN A 48 -25.96 -17.94 26.69
N LEU A 49 -26.74 -17.29 25.82
CA LEU A 49 -26.82 -15.83 25.74
C LEU A 49 -28.29 -15.39 25.84
N HIS A 50 -28.53 -14.11 26.13
CA HIS A 50 -29.85 -13.51 26.15
C HIS A 50 -29.78 -12.09 25.59
N TYR A 51 -30.13 -11.97 24.31
CA TYR A 51 -29.99 -10.76 23.49
C TYR A 51 -28.56 -10.18 23.50
N PRO A 52 -27.57 -10.85 22.89
CA PRO A 52 -26.24 -10.27 22.69
C PRO A 52 -26.32 -9.05 21.77
N VAL A 53 -25.63 -7.95 22.12
CA VAL A 53 -25.71 -6.66 21.41
C VAL A 53 -24.34 -6.29 20.82
N GLY A 54 -23.50 -5.59 21.57
CA GLY A 54 -22.14 -5.24 21.16
C GLY A 54 -21.18 -6.42 21.32
N ILE A 55 -20.26 -6.52 20.38
CA ILE A 55 -19.20 -7.53 20.37
C ILE A 55 -17.89 -6.88 19.97
N PHE A 56 -16.79 -7.39 20.54
CA PHE A 56 -15.44 -6.95 20.23
C PHE A 56 -14.52 -8.15 20.12
N ILE A 57 -13.55 -8.10 19.22
CA ILE A 57 -12.50 -9.11 19.12
C ILE A 57 -11.16 -8.42 19.34
N ASP A 58 -10.41 -8.90 20.33
CA ASP A 58 -9.09 -8.36 20.65
C ASP A 58 -8.00 -8.86 19.69
N SER A 59 -6.78 -8.36 19.87
CA SER A 59 -5.61 -8.75 19.06
C SER A 59 -5.20 -10.23 19.19
N ASN A 60 -5.76 -10.96 20.17
CA ASN A 60 -5.56 -12.39 20.39
C ASN A 60 -6.71 -13.24 19.84
N ASP A 61 -7.63 -12.65 19.07
CA ASP A 61 -8.87 -13.25 18.57
C ASP A 61 -9.82 -13.75 19.66
N CYS A 62 -9.78 -13.15 20.85
CA CYS A 62 -10.77 -13.42 21.90
C CYS A 62 -12.02 -12.59 21.66
N LEU A 63 -13.18 -13.24 21.66
CA LEU A 63 -14.47 -12.60 21.45
C LEU A 63 -15.06 -12.16 22.78
N PHE A 64 -15.35 -10.87 22.91
CA PHE A 64 -16.08 -10.26 24.02
C PHE A 64 -17.51 -9.96 23.58
N ILE A 65 -18.48 -10.27 24.44
CA ILE A 65 -19.91 -10.18 24.11
C ILE A 65 -20.64 -9.47 25.24
N ALA A 66 -21.28 -8.35 24.93
CA ALA A 66 -22.26 -7.70 25.80
C ALA A 66 -23.57 -8.53 25.80
N ASP A 67 -23.73 -9.37 26.82
CA ASP A 67 -24.88 -10.27 27.00
C ASP A 67 -26.00 -9.52 27.74
N SER A 68 -26.72 -8.69 26.99
CA SER A 68 -27.47 -7.55 27.50
C SER A 68 -28.52 -7.88 28.54
N ARG A 69 -29.31 -8.95 28.37
CA ARG A 69 -30.34 -9.34 29.37
C ARG A 69 -29.84 -10.26 30.47
N ASN A 70 -28.58 -10.68 30.41
CA ASN A 70 -27.91 -11.38 31.50
C ASN A 70 -26.99 -10.46 32.31
N ASP A 71 -26.96 -9.15 32.00
CA ASP A 71 -26.26 -8.12 32.78
C ASP A 71 -24.77 -8.43 33.00
N ARG A 72 -24.12 -8.95 31.95
CA ARG A 72 -22.73 -9.42 31.97
C ARG A 72 -22.01 -9.25 30.63
N VAL A 73 -20.68 -9.32 30.67
CA VAL A 73 -19.84 -9.53 29.50
C VAL A 73 -19.18 -10.90 29.57
N ILE A 74 -19.26 -11.64 28.46
CA ILE A 74 -18.62 -12.95 28.30
C ILE A 74 -17.41 -12.81 27.38
N LYS A 75 -16.27 -13.38 27.77
CA LYS A 75 -15.10 -13.62 26.93
C LYS A 75 -15.12 -15.06 26.42
N VAL A 76 -14.97 -15.27 25.13
CA VAL A 76 -14.85 -16.58 24.48
C VAL A 76 -13.48 -16.67 23.83
N GLU A 77 -12.67 -17.62 24.29
CA GLU A 77 -11.35 -17.89 23.73
C GLU A 77 -11.46 -18.44 22.30
N LYS A 78 -10.44 -18.18 21.46
CA LYS A 78 -10.44 -18.63 20.06
C LYS A 78 -10.70 -20.14 19.96
N GLY A 79 -11.76 -20.50 19.23
CA GLY A 79 -12.16 -21.90 18.99
C GLY A 79 -12.95 -22.56 20.14
N ALA A 80 -13.18 -21.87 21.25
CA ALA A 80 -14.04 -22.33 22.32
C ALA A 80 -15.53 -22.15 21.98
N SER A 81 -16.39 -22.95 22.61
CA SER A 81 -17.86 -22.85 22.52
C SER A 81 -18.51 -22.50 23.85
N ILE A 82 -17.69 -22.27 24.88
CA ILE A 82 -18.10 -21.89 26.24
C ILE A 82 -17.27 -20.66 26.59
N GLY A 83 -17.90 -19.64 27.15
CA GLY A 83 -17.22 -18.42 27.58
C GLY A 83 -16.94 -18.35 29.08
N THR A 84 -16.27 -17.28 29.48
CA THR A 84 -16.02 -16.91 30.87
C THR A 84 -16.61 -15.54 31.14
N VAL A 85 -17.29 -15.36 32.28
CA VAL A 85 -17.80 -14.04 32.67
C VAL A 85 -16.64 -13.17 33.13
N VAL A 86 -16.36 -12.10 32.38
CA VAL A 86 -15.25 -11.17 32.65
C VAL A 86 -15.70 -9.85 33.27
N ALA A 87 -17.00 -9.52 33.15
CA ALA A 87 -17.65 -8.45 33.90
C ALA A 87 -19.11 -8.85 34.20
N GLY A 88 -19.62 -8.47 35.37
CA GLY A 88 -20.99 -8.79 35.79
C GLY A 88 -21.57 -7.74 36.74
N LYS A 89 -22.86 -7.88 37.10
CA LYS A 89 -23.63 -6.85 37.81
C LYS A 89 -23.74 -5.53 37.03
N LEU A 90 -23.78 -5.67 35.71
CA LEU A 90 -24.06 -4.57 34.79
C LEU A 90 -25.58 -4.33 34.75
N HIS A 91 -26.02 -3.33 33.99
CA HIS A 91 -27.44 -3.15 33.70
C HIS A 91 -27.66 -2.93 32.21
N THR A 92 -28.12 -3.97 31.51
CA THR A 92 -28.36 -3.91 30.05
C THR A 92 -27.13 -3.38 29.31
N PRO A 93 -25.96 -4.07 29.38
CA PRO A 93 -24.80 -3.66 28.61
C PRO A 93 -25.13 -3.63 27.12
N THR A 94 -24.77 -2.54 26.47
CA THR A 94 -25.06 -2.27 25.06
C THR A 94 -23.83 -2.51 24.20
N ASP A 95 -22.64 -2.21 24.70
CA ASP A 95 -21.40 -2.39 23.98
C ASP A 95 -20.17 -2.61 24.87
N VAL A 96 -19.12 -3.19 24.29
CA VAL A 96 -17.86 -3.49 24.96
C VAL A 96 -16.69 -3.20 24.02
N SER A 97 -15.64 -2.58 24.57
CA SER A 97 -14.37 -2.40 23.88
C SER A 97 -13.22 -2.77 24.82
N VAL A 98 -12.11 -3.25 24.24
CA VAL A 98 -10.92 -3.66 24.99
C VAL A 98 -9.73 -2.89 24.46
N ASP A 99 -8.96 -2.30 25.38
CA ASP A 99 -7.76 -1.54 25.03
C ASP A 99 -6.53 -2.45 24.88
N THR A 100 -5.42 -1.88 24.39
CA THR A 100 -4.14 -2.59 24.20
C THR A 100 -3.53 -3.22 25.46
N HIS A 101 -4.05 -2.90 26.65
CA HIS A 101 -3.61 -3.42 27.93
C HIS A 101 -4.60 -4.43 28.54
N ASP A 102 -5.51 -4.96 27.71
CA ASP A 102 -6.58 -5.89 28.11
C ASP A 102 -7.58 -5.30 29.14
N ASN A 103 -7.70 -3.98 29.22
CA ASN A 103 -8.73 -3.36 30.05
C ASN A 103 -10.06 -3.28 29.31
N LEU A 104 -11.15 -3.63 30.00
CA LEU A 104 -12.49 -3.63 29.42
C LEU A 104 -13.20 -2.31 29.72
N TYR A 105 -13.81 -1.74 28.69
CA TYR A 105 -14.69 -0.58 28.77
C TYR A 105 -16.07 -1.00 28.28
N ILE A 106 -17.06 -0.84 29.14
CA ILE A 106 -18.41 -1.35 28.88
C ILE A 106 -19.39 -0.21 29.04
N VAL A 107 -20.24 -0.05 28.02
CA VAL A 107 -21.39 0.85 28.07
C VAL A 107 -22.58 0.07 28.60
N ASP A 108 -23.17 0.58 29.68
CA ASP A 108 -24.39 0.02 30.26
C ASP A 108 -25.25 1.12 30.90
N LEU A 109 -26.40 0.76 31.46
CA LEU A 109 -27.26 1.67 32.20
C LEU A 109 -26.81 1.80 33.66
N SER A 110 -27.17 2.92 34.30
CA SER A 110 -26.91 3.12 35.73
C SER A 110 -27.77 2.22 36.63
N THR A 111 -28.95 1.84 36.13
CA THR A 111 -29.94 0.99 36.80
C THR A 111 -30.76 0.23 35.75
N SER A 112 -31.35 -0.91 36.13
CA SER A 112 -32.23 -1.68 35.24
C SER A 112 -33.40 -0.82 34.74
N GLY A 113 -33.40 -0.49 33.44
CA GLY A 113 -34.42 0.36 32.81
C GLY A 113 -34.27 1.87 33.08
N GLY A 114 -33.12 2.31 33.62
CA GLY A 114 -32.84 3.72 33.89
C GLY A 114 -32.60 4.55 32.62
N SER A 115 -32.75 5.87 32.75
CA SER A 115 -32.50 6.82 31.65
C SER A 115 -31.06 7.34 31.58
N GLN A 116 -30.20 6.93 32.52
CA GLN A 116 -28.81 7.34 32.64
C GLN A 116 -27.90 6.20 32.20
N GLY A 117 -27.01 6.47 31.25
CA GLY A 117 -25.93 5.58 30.85
C GLY A 117 -24.69 5.77 31.71
N ARG A 118 -23.81 4.78 31.70
CA ARG A 118 -22.48 4.86 32.29
C ARG A 118 -21.48 4.09 31.43
N VAL A 119 -20.22 4.47 31.57
CA VAL A 119 -19.08 3.69 31.06
C VAL A 119 -18.37 3.12 32.27
N THR A 120 -18.32 1.79 32.36
CA THR A 120 -17.60 1.08 33.41
C THR A 120 -16.25 0.61 32.89
N HIS A 121 -15.21 0.81 33.70
CA HIS A 121 -13.85 0.38 33.40
C HIS A 121 -13.48 -0.79 34.32
N TRP A 122 -12.98 -1.87 33.72
CA TRP A 122 -12.64 -3.10 34.42
C TRP A 122 -11.21 -3.52 34.12
N ILE A 123 -10.45 -3.84 35.17
CA ILE A 123 -9.08 -4.32 35.08
C ILE A 123 -9.00 -5.65 35.82
N ASN A 124 -8.48 -6.69 35.16
CA ASN A 124 -8.36 -8.04 35.74
C ASN A 124 -9.67 -8.57 36.37
N GLY A 125 -10.81 -8.32 35.71
CA GLY A 125 -12.14 -8.77 36.16
C GLY A 125 -12.72 -8.02 37.36
N SER A 126 -12.09 -6.92 37.78
CA SER A 126 -12.60 -6.05 38.85
C SER A 126 -13.00 -4.69 38.30
N LEU A 127 -14.18 -4.19 38.71
CA LEU A 127 -14.61 -2.83 38.42
C LEU A 127 -13.67 -1.83 39.11
N THR A 128 -12.99 -1.01 38.34
CA THR A 128 -12.02 -0.03 38.83
C THR A 128 -12.58 1.39 38.84
N ASP A 129 -13.32 1.76 37.79
CA ASP A 129 -13.89 3.09 37.66
C ASP A 129 -15.26 3.07 36.96
N THR A 130 -16.05 4.11 37.17
CA THR A 130 -17.36 4.29 36.54
C THR A 130 -17.61 5.75 36.24
N LEU A 131 -17.75 6.07 34.96
CA LEU A 131 -18.16 7.39 34.49
C LEU A 131 -19.68 7.39 34.33
N TYR A 132 -20.35 8.22 35.12
CA TYR A 132 -21.80 8.39 35.06
C TYR A 132 -22.19 9.55 34.17
N PHE A 133 -23.30 9.38 33.47
CA PHE A 133 -23.81 10.42 32.60
C PHE A 133 -25.32 10.55 32.76
N ALA A 134 -25.83 11.75 32.48
CA ALA A 134 -27.26 12.03 32.57
C ALA A 134 -28.08 11.32 31.47
N GLU A 135 -27.41 10.81 30.44
CA GLU A 135 -28.00 10.35 29.18
C GLU A 135 -27.52 8.94 28.85
N GLN A 136 -28.25 8.23 27.98
CA GLN A 136 -27.91 6.88 27.56
C GLN A 136 -26.87 6.90 26.45
N PHE A 137 -25.93 5.93 26.52
CA PHE A 137 -25.04 5.62 25.41
C PHE A 137 -25.23 4.19 24.94
N ASP A 138 -24.94 3.95 23.68
CA ASP A 138 -25.20 2.66 23.04
C ASP A 138 -23.93 1.98 22.51
N ALA A 139 -22.88 2.74 22.19
CA ALA A 139 -21.60 2.22 21.70
C ALA A 139 -20.40 2.97 22.27
N ILE A 140 -19.24 2.30 22.30
CA ILE A 140 -17.95 2.87 22.68
C ILE A 140 -16.86 2.46 21.68
N VAL A 141 -16.09 3.44 21.21
CA VAL A 141 -14.95 3.20 20.32
C VAL A 141 -13.77 4.06 20.72
N PHE A 142 -12.57 3.49 20.74
CA PHE A 142 -11.33 4.21 21.01
C PHE A 142 -10.81 4.90 19.77
N ASP A 143 -10.07 6.00 19.93
CA ASP A 143 -9.20 6.48 18.87
C ASP A 143 -7.99 5.57 18.68
N THR A 144 -7.29 5.71 17.55
CA THR A 144 -6.19 4.82 17.17
C THR A 144 -5.01 4.86 18.14
N LYS A 145 -4.91 5.92 18.97
CA LYS A 145 -3.89 6.07 20.01
C LYS A 145 -4.38 5.65 21.40
N GLU A 146 -5.66 5.31 21.54
CA GLU A 146 -6.34 5.06 22.80
C GLU A 146 -6.18 6.18 23.84
N GLU A 147 -6.01 7.43 23.39
CA GLU A 147 -6.00 8.61 24.24
C GLU A 147 -7.42 9.11 24.51
N TYR A 148 -8.32 8.84 23.56
CA TYR A 148 -9.72 9.24 23.59
C TYR A 148 -10.62 8.04 23.33
N PHE A 149 -11.82 8.08 23.90
CA PHE A 149 -12.92 7.21 23.49
C PHE A 149 -14.13 8.05 23.12
N TYR A 150 -14.94 7.53 22.21
CA TYR A 150 -16.18 8.13 21.74
C TYR A 150 -17.34 7.29 22.23
N VAL A 151 -18.41 7.95 22.68
CA VAL A 151 -19.66 7.29 23.04
C VAL A 151 -20.84 7.90 22.29
N THR A 152 -21.74 7.05 21.80
CA THR A 152 -22.92 7.47 21.02
C THR A 152 -24.08 7.91 21.91
N GLN A 153 -24.58 9.13 21.75
CA GLN A 153 -25.74 9.66 22.46
C GLN A 153 -27.02 9.43 21.64
N ARG A 154 -27.66 8.28 21.83
CA ARG A 154 -28.85 7.90 21.05
C ARG A 154 -29.98 8.91 21.14
N ASP A 155 -30.34 9.38 22.33
CA ASP A 155 -31.49 10.28 22.52
C ASP A 155 -31.16 11.77 22.28
N LYS A 156 -29.90 12.11 21.95
CA LYS A 156 -29.49 13.49 21.59
C LYS A 156 -29.06 13.66 20.15
N GLY A 157 -28.84 12.57 19.41
CA GLY A 157 -28.37 12.65 18.04
C GLY A 157 -26.92 13.15 17.97
N GLY A 158 -26.01 12.54 18.73
CA GLY A 158 -24.61 12.95 18.73
C GLY A 158 -23.65 11.88 19.25
N LEU A 159 -22.36 12.18 19.22
CA LEU A 159 -21.33 11.44 19.95
C LEU A 159 -20.57 12.41 20.86
N ILE A 160 -20.09 11.92 21.99
CA ILE A 160 -19.17 12.67 22.85
C ILE A 160 -17.80 12.00 22.80
N ARG A 161 -16.76 12.81 22.57
CA ARG A 161 -15.36 12.42 22.72
C ARG A 161 -14.87 12.71 24.14
N TYR A 162 -14.48 11.67 24.86
CA TYR A 162 -13.88 11.71 26.19
C TYR A 162 -12.38 11.43 26.11
N LYS A 163 -11.60 12.11 26.94
CA LYS A 163 -10.20 11.74 27.16
C LYS A 163 -10.14 10.62 28.19
N LYS A 164 -9.38 9.57 27.89
CA LYS A 164 -9.29 8.35 28.70
C LYS A 164 -8.81 8.60 30.14
N ASP A 165 -7.95 9.61 30.34
CA ASP A 165 -7.43 10.00 31.65
C ASP A 165 -8.40 10.90 32.48
N GLY A 166 -9.60 11.18 31.95
CA GLY A 166 -10.60 12.01 32.62
C GLY A 166 -10.30 13.51 32.62
N THR A 167 -9.24 13.97 31.94
CA THR A 167 -8.85 15.38 31.89
C THR A 167 -9.35 16.10 30.62
N GLY A 168 -9.69 17.38 30.73
CA GLY A 168 -10.01 18.24 29.58
C GLY A 168 -11.49 18.35 29.21
N GLU A 169 -11.78 19.20 28.21
CA GLU A 169 -13.14 19.44 27.72
C GLU A 169 -13.58 18.36 26.73
N HIS A 170 -14.85 17.97 26.81
CA HIS A 170 -15.45 17.03 25.87
C HIS A 170 -15.84 17.73 24.57
N THR A 171 -15.66 17.03 23.45
CA THR A 171 -16.09 17.52 22.13
C THR A 171 -17.34 16.77 21.70
N ILE A 172 -18.33 17.51 21.19
CA ILE A 172 -19.59 16.95 20.72
C ILE A 172 -19.58 16.87 19.19
N ILE A 173 -19.98 15.72 18.65
CA ILE A 173 -20.07 15.44 17.22
C ILE A 173 -21.55 15.24 16.86
N GLY A 174 -22.03 15.88 15.77
CA GLY A 174 -23.39 15.68 15.24
C GLY A 174 -24.56 16.31 16.02
N ASN A 175 -24.34 16.87 17.20
CA ASN A 175 -25.39 17.38 18.10
C ASN A 175 -25.86 18.81 17.77
N PHE A 176 -26.33 19.01 16.53
CA PHE A 176 -26.93 20.29 16.09
C PHE A 176 -28.48 20.20 16.07
N GLY A 177 -29.03 19.41 17.00
CA GLY A 177 -30.46 19.05 17.08
C GLY A 177 -30.83 17.82 16.22
N GLU A 178 -31.89 17.12 16.61
CA GLU A 178 -32.44 15.98 15.84
C GLU A 178 -32.82 16.43 14.42
N GLY A 179 -32.38 15.67 13.43
CA GLY A 179 -32.73 15.92 12.03
C GLY A 179 -31.89 15.09 11.06
N SER A 180 -32.14 15.30 9.78
CA SER A 180 -31.57 14.49 8.69
C SER A 180 -30.53 15.22 7.86
N ALA A 181 -30.16 16.46 8.21
CA ALA A 181 -29.07 17.15 7.56
C ALA A 181 -27.73 16.42 7.80
N LEU A 182 -26.71 16.67 6.97
CA LEU A 182 -25.40 16.01 7.11
C LEU A 182 -24.63 16.45 8.37
N PHE A 183 -25.05 17.55 8.99
CA PHE A 183 -24.52 18.00 10.28
C PHE A 183 -25.36 17.51 11.47
N GLN A 184 -26.43 16.76 11.26
CA GLN A 184 -27.30 16.23 12.32
C GLN A 184 -27.25 14.71 12.34
N LEU A 185 -27.33 14.11 13.52
CA LEU A 185 -27.55 12.67 13.68
C LEU A 185 -28.90 12.45 14.38
N ASP A 186 -29.51 11.29 14.15
CA ASP A 186 -30.74 10.84 14.82
C ASP A 186 -30.55 9.40 15.28
N ARG A 187 -30.54 9.20 16.61
CA ARG A 187 -30.30 7.89 17.23
C ARG A 187 -29.07 7.16 16.67
N PRO A 188 -27.86 7.76 16.72
CA PRO A 188 -26.64 7.05 16.36
C PRO A 188 -26.48 5.86 17.32
N TRP A 189 -26.49 4.64 16.80
CA TRP A 189 -26.43 3.44 17.63
C TRP A 189 -25.00 2.96 17.84
N ASP A 190 -24.21 3.00 16.77
CA ASP A 190 -22.86 2.46 16.75
C ASP A 190 -21.90 3.36 15.96
N ALA A 191 -20.61 3.23 16.26
CA ALA A 191 -19.55 3.95 15.57
C ALA A 191 -18.27 3.11 15.49
N ALA A 192 -17.61 3.16 14.33
CA ALA A 192 -16.29 2.60 14.10
C ALA A 192 -15.30 3.72 13.74
N ILE A 193 -14.01 3.49 13.95
CA ILE A 193 -12.94 4.41 13.55
C ILE A 193 -12.02 3.72 12.55
N ASP A 194 -11.59 4.44 11.51
CA ASP A 194 -10.52 3.96 10.63
C ASP A 194 -9.14 4.34 11.20
N ASP A 195 -8.08 3.76 10.63
CA ASP A 195 -6.69 3.99 11.07
C ASP A 195 -6.24 5.45 10.91
N SER A 196 -6.97 6.25 10.11
CA SER A 196 -6.76 7.70 9.97
C SER A 196 -7.46 8.53 11.05
N GLY A 197 -8.16 7.88 11.99
CA GLY A 197 -8.89 8.53 13.07
C GLY A 197 -10.25 9.11 12.65
N VAL A 198 -10.84 8.64 11.54
CA VAL A 198 -12.14 9.12 11.07
C VAL A 198 -13.25 8.17 11.50
N LEU A 199 -14.34 8.73 12.03
CA LEU A 199 -15.49 7.98 12.52
C LEU A 199 -16.44 7.59 11.39
N TYR A 200 -17.03 6.41 11.48
CA TYR A 200 -18.14 5.92 10.66
C TYR A 200 -19.28 5.61 11.60
N ILE A 201 -20.38 6.32 11.47
CA ILE A 201 -21.46 6.34 12.44
C ILE A 201 -22.69 5.70 11.80
N ALA A 202 -23.25 4.69 12.46
CA ALA A 202 -24.54 4.12 12.16
C ALA A 202 -25.64 5.07 12.67
N ASP A 203 -26.04 6.01 11.82
CA ASP A 203 -27.08 7.01 12.09
C ASP A 203 -28.46 6.37 11.88
N SER A 204 -28.88 5.58 12.87
CA SER A 204 -29.94 4.58 12.74
C SER A 204 -31.31 5.20 12.48
N GLY A 205 -31.64 6.31 13.13
CA GLY A 205 -32.91 7.02 12.94
C GLY A 205 -33.03 7.58 11.52
N ASN A 206 -31.92 8.03 10.95
CA ASN A 206 -31.84 8.49 9.57
C ASN A 206 -31.61 7.36 8.54
N ASN A 207 -31.51 6.09 8.97
CA ASN A 207 -31.31 4.93 8.09
C ASN A 207 -30.08 5.10 7.17
N ARG A 208 -28.96 5.54 7.72
CA ARG A 208 -27.75 5.82 6.94
C ARG A 208 -26.47 5.54 7.72
N VAL A 209 -25.35 5.49 7.00
CA VAL A 209 -24.01 5.55 7.58
C VAL A 209 -23.31 6.82 7.13
N ILE A 210 -22.75 7.55 8.09
CA ILE A 210 -22.02 8.80 7.85
C ILE A 210 -20.56 8.64 8.29
N LYS A 211 -19.64 9.10 7.45
CA LYS A 211 -18.23 9.30 7.80
C LYS A 211 -18.04 10.71 8.36
N TRP A 212 -17.40 10.86 9.51
CA TRP A 212 -17.23 12.12 10.21
C TRP A 212 -15.80 12.29 10.75
N SER A 213 -15.04 13.22 10.19
CA SER A 213 -13.73 13.58 10.74
C SER A 213 -13.89 14.41 12.01
N VAL A 214 -13.09 14.16 13.04
CA VAL A 214 -13.26 14.75 14.39
C VAL A 214 -13.46 16.27 14.42
N ASN A 215 -12.81 17.02 13.50
CA ASN A 215 -12.90 18.48 13.42
C ASN A 215 -13.86 19.00 12.33
N ALA A 216 -14.62 18.10 11.68
CA ALA A 216 -15.57 18.47 10.65
C ALA A 216 -16.87 19.02 11.25
N THR A 217 -17.47 19.99 10.57
CA THR A 217 -18.75 20.58 10.93
C THR A 217 -19.95 19.82 10.37
N GLN A 218 -19.73 18.90 9.44
CA GLN A 218 -20.74 18.01 8.87
C GLN A 218 -20.09 16.70 8.43
N GLY A 219 -20.88 15.64 8.39
CA GLY A 219 -20.47 14.34 7.90
C GLY A 219 -20.58 14.18 6.39
N ILE A 220 -20.03 13.08 5.89
CA ILE A 220 -20.09 12.64 4.49
C ILE A 220 -20.93 11.36 4.45
N LEU A 221 -21.99 11.35 3.64
CA LEU A 221 -22.83 10.17 3.44
C LEU A 221 -22.05 9.05 2.77
N ILE A 222 -21.97 7.88 3.43
CA ILE A 222 -21.40 6.66 2.87
C ILE A 222 -22.47 5.84 2.15
N SER A 223 -23.58 5.53 2.84
CA SER A 223 -24.69 4.75 2.28
C SER A 223 -25.99 5.01 3.02
N GLY A 224 -27.13 4.66 2.40
CA GLY A 224 -28.46 4.97 2.87
C GLY A 224 -28.85 6.44 2.71
N GLY A 225 -29.72 6.95 3.58
CA GLY A 225 -30.18 8.34 3.56
C GLY A 225 -31.18 8.68 2.43
N ASN A 226 -31.65 7.65 1.73
CA ASN A 226 -32.60 7.67 0.61
C ASN A 226 -33.89 6.91 0.97
N ASN A 227 -34.41 7.21 2.18
CA ASN A 227 -35.49 6.50 2.89
C ASN A 227 -35.13 5.06 3.29
N TYR A 228 -35.86 4.51 4.26
CA TYR A 228 -35.70 3.10 4.63
C TYR A 228 -36.10 2.20 3.46
N GLY A 229 -35.39 1.08 3.30
CA GLY A 229 -35.65 0.10 2.24
C GLY A 229 -34.62 -1.02 2.24
N ASN A 230 -34.80 -1.98 1.33
CA ASN A 230 -33.97 -3.19 1.26
C ASN A 230 -33.10 -3.28 -0.01
N ARG A 231 -33.05 -2.22 -0.83
CA ARG A 231 -32.07 -2.12 -1.93
C ARG A 231 -30.65 -2.06 -1.39
N THR A 232 -29.65 -2.32 -2.23
CA THR A 232 -28.23 -2.37 -1.82
C THR A 232 -27.61 -1.00 -1.51
N ASP A 233 -28.32 0.09 -1.79
CA ASP A 233 -28.01 1.48 -1.43
C ASP A 233 -28.99 2.03 -0.36
N GLN A 234 -29.86 1.19 0.20
CA GLN A 234 -30.80 1.55 1.25
C GLN A 234 -30.51 0.73 2.50
N LEU A 235 -30.76 1.32 3.66
CA LEU A 235 -30.60 0.69 4.98
C LEU A 235 -31.91 0.84 5.76
N ALA A 236 -32.09 0.03 6.79
CA ALA A 236 -33.21 0.06 7.71
C ALA A 236 -32.71 -0.11 9.15
N ALA A 237 -32.62 1.02 9.86
CA ALA A 237 -32.06 1.14 11.21
C ALA A 237 -30.73 0.38 11.39
N PRO A 238 -29.66 0.78 10.70
CA PRO A 238 -28.36 0.13 10.87
C PRO A 238 -27.91 0.27 12.34
N ARG A 239 -27.55 -0.82 13.02
CA ARG A 239 -27.16 -0.80 14.45
C ARG A 239 -25.74 -1.27 14.74
N GLY A 240 -25.06 -1.75 13.71
CA GLY A 240 -23.66 -2.15 13.79
C GLY A 240 -22.91 -1.57 12.60
N VAL A 241 -21.72 -1.04 12.82
CA VAL A 241 -20.83 -0.57 11.77
C VAL A 241 -19.41 -0.98 12.08
N PHE A 242 -18.70 -1.45 11.06
CA PHE A 242 -17.27 -1.73 11.12
C PHE A 242 -16.60 -1.16 9.87
N VAL A 243 -15.38 -0.66 9.99
CA VAL A 243 -14.57 -0.22 8.86
C VAL A 243 -13.24 -0.96 8.86
N ASP A 244 -12.86 -1.51 7.71
CA ASP A 244 -11.54 -2.11 7.55
C ASP A 244 -10.48 -1.07 7.12
N TYR A 245 -9.21 -1.47 7.17
CA TYR A 245 -8.07 -0.63 6.79
C TYR A 245 -8.11 -0.16 5.32
N LEU A 246 -8.91 -0.81 4.45
CA LEU A 246 -9.12 -0.39 3.05
C LEU A 246 -10.22 0.68 2.93
N GLY A 247 -10.87 1.05 4.04
CA GLY A 247 -12.03 1.93 4.07
C GLY A 247 -13.32 1.27 3.59
N THR A 248 -13.38 -0.07 3.53
CA THR A 248 -14.63 -0.79 3.28
C THR A 248 -15.47 -0.77 4.55
N VAL A 249 -16.74 -0.42 4.39
CA VAL A 249 -17.69 -0.32 5.49
C VAL A 249 -18.62 -1.52 5.51
N TYR A 250 -18.73 -2.16 6.67
CA TYR A 250 -19.64 -3.28 6.93
C TYR A 250 -20.73 -2.79 7.85
N VAL A 251 -21.97 -3.08 7.51
CA VAL A 251 -23.13 -2.54 8.24
C VAL A 251 -24.08 -3.66 8.59
N ALA A 252 -24.45 -3.74 9.86
CA ALA A 252 -25.56 -4.56 10.32
C ALA A 252 -26.85 -3.80 10.00
N ASP A 253 -27.45 -4.16 8.87
CA ASP A 253 -28.69 -3.57 8.38
C ASP A 253 -29.87 -4.26 9.07
N THR A 254 -30.03 -3.91 10.36
CA THR A 254 -30.76 -4.66 11.39
C THR A 254 -32.16 -5.07 10.97
N TYR A 255 -32.98 -4.13 10.50
CA TYR A 255 -34.38 -4.41 10.15
C TYR A 255 -34.54 -5.05 8.76
N ASN A 256 -33.45 -5.20 8.02
CA ASN A 256 -33.38 -6.03 6.81
C ASN A 256 -32.72 -7.40 7.08
N ASP A 257 -32.40 -7.72 8.35
CA ASP A 257 -31.83 -9.01 8.77
C ASP A 257 -30.60 -9.45 7.96
N ARG A 258 -29.71 -8.51 7.67
CA ARG A 258 -28.54 -8.74 6.79
C ARG A 258 -27.32 -7.94 7.20
N ILE A 259 -26.16 -8.41 6.76
CA ILE A 259 -24.91 -7.66 6.80
C ILE A 259 -24.55 -7.23 5.37
N ILE A 260 -24.34 -5.93 5.19
CA ILE A 260 -23.97 -5.35 3.89
C ILE A 260 -22.53 -4.84 3.93
N ARG A 261 -21.75 -5.21 2.90
CA ARG A 261 -20.38 -4.77 2.66
C ARG A 261 -20.36 -3.69 1.59
N ILE A 262 -19.77 -2.54 1.89
CA ILE A 262 -19.77 -1.33 1.07
C ILE A 262 -18.31 -0.95 0.78
N PRO A 263 -17.80 -1.20 -0.43
CA PRO A 263 -16.44 -0.83 -0.80
C PRO A 263 -16.19 0.68 -0.65
N ALA A 264 -14.95 1.06 -0.32
CA ALA A 264 -14.54 2.45 -0.26
C ALA A 264 -14.91 3.21 -1.54
N GLY A 265 -15.56 4.36 -1.39
CA GLY A 265 -16.02 5.19 -2.51
C GLY A 265 -17.32 4.72 -3.19
N SER A 266 -17.86 3.55 -2.82
CA SER A 266 -19.18 3.08 -3.28
C SER A 266 -20.31 3.58 -2.38
N LYS A 267 -21.49 3.78 -2.97
CA LYS A 267 -22.76 3.99 -2.23
C LYS A 267 -23.64 2.75 -2.18
N THR A 268 -23.32 1.74 -2.99
CA THR A 268 -24.01 0.44 -3.04
C THR A 268 -23.13 -0.63 -2.42
N GLY A 269 -23.76 -1.56 -1.70
CA GLY A 269 -23.07 -2.69 -1.10
C GLY A 269 -23.48 -4.05 -1.66
N THR A 270 -22.87 -5.09 -1.10
CA THR A 270 -23.16 -6.50 -1.36
C THR A 270 -23.57 -7.17 -0.07
N ILE A 271 -24.56 -8.06 -0.11
CA ILE A 271 -25.00 -8.81 1.06
C ILE A 271 -24.01 -9.95 1.31
N ILE A 272 -23.38 -9.96 2.48
CA ILE A 272 -22.36 -10.96 2.82
C ILE A 272 -22.84 -11.98 3.86
N ALA A 273 -23.88 -11.67 4.60
CA ALA A 273 -24.57 -12.58 5.53
C ALA A 273 -26.05 -12.19 5.67
N GLY A 274 -26.93 -13.17 5.88
CA GLY A 274 -28.38 -12.94 5.97
C GLY A 274 -29.03 -12.47 4.66
N GLY A 275 -30.12 -11.71 4.76
CA GLY A 275 -30.76 -11.03 3.62
C GLY A 275 -31.73 -11.85 2.76
N HIS A 276 -31.90 -13.15 3.03
CA HIS A 276 -32.93 -13.98 2.37
C HIS A 276 -34.27 -13.90 3.11
N ARG A 277 -34.26 -14.19 4.42
CA ARG A 277 -35.39 -14.05 5.34
C ARG A 277 -34.88 -14.00 6.79
N ARG A 278 -35.68 -13.40 7.66
CA ARG A 278 -35.52 -13.50 9.11
C ARG A 278 -35.68 -14.96 9.55
N GLY A 279 -34.77 -15.44 10.39
CA GLY A 279 -34.85 -16.79 10.94
C GLY A 279 -33.59 -17.21 11.70
N ASN A 280 -33.53 -18.48 12.09
CA ASN A 280 -32.46 -19.04 12.93
C ASN A 280 -31.58 -20.07 12.19
N GLY A 281 -31.80 -20.25 10.89
CA GLY A 281 -30.95 -21.07 10.04
C GLY A 281 -29.51 -20.56 10.00
N SER A 282 -28.62 -21.38 9.44
CA SER A 282 -27.20 -21.05 9.29
C SER A 282 -26.92 -19.97 8.23
N HIS A 283 -27.90 -19.55 7.45
CA HIS A 283 -27.78 -18.48 6.45
C HIS A 283 -28.74 -17.31 6.75
N GLU A 284 -29.35 -17.35 7.93
CA GLU A 284 -30.39 -16.44 8.37
C GLU A 284 -29.89 -15.71 9.62
N LEU A 285 -30.32 -14.46 9.74
CA LEU A 285 -30.09 -13.61 10.91
C LEU A 285 -31.45 -13.11 11.40
N SER A 286 -31.50 -12.67 12.65
CA SER A 286 -32.67 -12.05 13.25
C SER A 286 -32.22 -10.85 14.08
N HIS A 287 -32.40 -9.65 13.52
CA HIS A 287 -31.93 -8.37 14.04
C HIS A 287 -30.42 -8.41 14.39
N PRO A 288 -29.50 -8.44 13.41
CA PRO A 288 -28.08 -8.37 13.70
C PRO A 288 -27.69 -7.01 14.31
N TYR A 289 -26.83 -7.02 15.35
CA TYR A 289 -26.29 -5.80 15.98
C TYR A 289 -24.78 -5.69 15.77
N GLY A 290 -23.96 -5.95 16.79
CA GLY A 290 -22.52 -5.76 16.75
C GLY A 290 -21.85 -6.64 15.69
N LEU A 291 -20.82 -6.08 15.08
CA LEU A 291 -19.96 -6.73 14.10
C LEU A 291 -18.53 -6.67 14.60
N ALA A 292 -17.82 -7.79 14.53
CA ALA A 292 -16.40 -7.85 14.80
C ALA A 292 -15.72 -8.80 13.83
N PHE A 293 -14.42 -8.59 13.60
CA PHE A 293 -13.63 -9.43 12.73
C PHE A 293 -12.44 -9.99 13.49
N ASP A 294 -12.13 -11.27 13.26
CA ASP A 294 -10.89 -11.86 13.77
C ASP A 294 -9.71 -11.59 12.81
N SER A 295 -8.50 -11.89 13.26
CA SER A 295 -7.27 -11.74 12.48
C SER A 295 -7.21 -12.64 11.24
N ALA A 296 -7.99 -13.74 11.24
CA ALA A 296 -8.21 -14.63 10.10
C ALA A 296 -9.30 -14.11 9.15
N GLY A 297 -9.80 -12.91 9.42
CA GLY A 297 -10.75 -12.21 8.62
C GLY A 297 -12.13 -12.83 8.59
N ASN A 298 -12.53 -13.56 9.64
CA ASN A 298 -13.88 -14.07 9.77
C ASN A 298 -14.80 -13.03 10.41
N LEU A 299 -16.05 -12.94 9.94
CA LEU A 299 -17.05 -12.00 10.43
C LEU A 299 -17.83 -12.66 11.56
N TYR A 300 -17.87 -12.01 12.71
CA TYR A 300 -18.71 -12.37 13.84
C TYR A 300 -19.87 -11.39 13.91
N VAL A 301 -21.07 -11.92 14.10
CA VAL A 301 -22.31 -11.14 14.15
C VAL A 301 -23.05 -11.50 15.42
N ALA A 302 -23.40 -10.49 16.22
CA ALA A 302 -24.38 -10.63 17.29
C ALA A 302 -25.78 -10.80 16.67
N ASP A 303 -26.22 -12.05 16.57
CA ASP A 303 -27.52 -12.44 16.02
C ASP A 303 -28.55 -12.38 17.16
N ASN A 304 -28.91 -11.15 17.51
CA ASN A 304 -29.49 -10.73 18.78
C ASN A 304 -30.71 -11.56 19.20
N GLU A 305 -31.74 -11.63 18.35
CA GLU A 305 -32.99 -12.33 18.72
C GLU A 305 -32.87 -13.86 18.65
N ASN A 306 -31.84 -14.36 17.96
CA ASN A 306 -31.49 -15.77 17.98
C ASN A 306 -30.61 -16.13 19.19
N ASN A 307 -30.31 -15.17 20.08
CA ASN A 307 -29.54 -15.35 21.30
C ASN A 307 -28.19 -16.04 21.04
N ARG A 308 -27.49 -15.67 19.96
CA ARG A 308 -26.23 -16.29 19.56
C ARG A 308 -25.25 -15.30 18.96
N VAL A 309 -23.98 -15.68 18.92
CA VAL A 309 -23.00 -15.07 18.00
C VAL A 309 -22.69 -16.06 16.90
N GLN A 310 -22.79 -15.60 15.66
CA GLN A 310 -22.57 -16.41 14.47
C GLN A 310 -21.34 -15.92 13.73
N MET A 311 -20.45 -16.85 13.35
CA MET A 311 -19.26 -16.58 12.55
C MET A 311 -19.50 -17.02 11.11
N PHE A 312 -19.32 -16.10 10.17
CA PHE A 312 -19.30 -16.37 8.74
C PHE A 312 -17.85 -16.46 8.31
N ALA A 313 -17.45 -17.63 7.79
CA ALA A 313 -16.08 -17.84 7.37
C ALA A 313 -15.78 -17.03 6.11
N PHE A 314 -14.61 -16.41 6.07
CA PHE A 314 -14.10 -15.84 4.83
C PHE A 314 -13.51 -16.97 3.97
N VAL A 315 -14.23 -17.37 2.92
CA VAL A 315 -13.86 -18.55 2.11
C VAL A 315 -13.33 -18.12 0.75
N LEU A 316 -12.04 -18.34 0.53
CA LEU A 316 -11.38 -18.14 -0.76
C LEU A 316 -11.88 -19.20 -1.77
N GLN A 317 -12.71 -18.82 -2.75
CA GLN A 317 -13.08 -19.74 -3.84
C GLN A 317 -11.81 -20.02 -4.66
N HIS A 318 -11.25 -21.24 -4.53
CA HIS A 318 -10.40 -21.99 -5.48
C HIS A 318 -9.67 -23.10 -4.70
N ALA A 319 -10.28 -24.27 -4.51
CA ALA A 319 -9.76 -25.34 -3.63
C ALA A 319 -8.44 -26.01 -4.08
N SER A 320 -7.90 -25.67 -5.26
CA SER A 320 -6.68 -26.29 -5.83
C SER A 320 -5.41 -25.43 -5.74
N LEU A 321 -5.52 -24.26 -5.11
CA LEU A 321 -4.42 -23.32 -4.87
C LEU A 321 -4.29 -23.10 -3.36
N SER A 322 -3.09 -22.82 -2.87
CA SER A 322 -2.91 -22.36 -1.48
C SER A 322 -3.41 -20.92 -1.33
N ASP A 323 -3.71 -20.49 -0.11
CA ASP A 323 -4.33 -19.18 0.14
C ASP A 323 -3.40 -18.01 -0.25
N HIS A 324 -2.08 -18.23 -0.16
CA HIS A 324 -1.05 -17.33 -0.67
C HIS A 324 -1.10 -17.16 -2.20
N GLU A 325 -1.34 -18.25 -2.94
CA GLU A 325 -1.37 -18.25 -4.41
C GLU A 325 -2.60 -17.52 -4.97
N LYS A 326 -3.72 -17.55 -4.24
CA LYS A 326 -4.95 -16.85 -4.65
C LYS A 326 -4.86 -15.35 -4.38
N CYS A 327 -4.27 -14.97 -3.25
CA CYS A 327 -3.99 -13.58 -2.93
C CYS A 327 -3.02 -12.93 -3.91
N PHE A 328 -2.02 -13.70 -4.36
CA PHE A 328 -1.11 -13.34 -5.44
C PHE A 328 -1.88 -12.95 -6.72
N PHE A 329 -2.84 -13.76 -7.18
CA PHE A 329 -3.61 -13.47 -8.40
C PHE A 329 -4.60 -12.30 -8.23
N TYR A 330 -5.21 -12.13 -7.05
CA TYR A 330 -6.15 -11.04 -6.82
C TYR A 330 -5.49 -9.64 -6.93
N LYS A 331 -4.33 -9.45 -6.28
CA LYS A 331 -3.57 -8.18 -6.32
C LYS A 331 -3.10 -7.81 -7.73
N LEU A 332 -2.99 -8.78 -8.63
CA LEU A 332 -2.53 -8.60 -10.01
C LEU A 332 -3.65 -8.27 -11.02
N TYR A 333 -4.89 -8.71 -10.79
CA TYR A 333 -5.95 -8.68 -11.82
C TYR A 333 -7.24 -7.91 -11.43
N GLY A 334 -7.46 -7.59 -10.14
CA GLY A 334 -8.67 -6.90 -9.70
C GLY A 334 -9.97 -7.74 -9.84
N ASN A 335 -11.12 -7.17 -9.46
CA ASN A 335 -12.39 -7.90 -9.26
C ASN A 335 -13.08 -8.46 -10.53
N ASP A 336 -12.66 -8.08 -11.75
CA ASP A 336 -13.52 -8.20 -12.94
C ASP A 336 -13.01 -9.11 -14.07
N LEU A 337 -11.91 -9.86 -13.90
CA LEU A 337 -11.34 -10.67 -14.99
C LEU A 337 -11.12 -12.15 -14.63
N PRO A 338 -11.64 -13.11 -15.42
CA PRO A 338 -11.38 -14.54 -15.19
C PRO A 338 -9.91 -14.91 -15.48
N ILE A 339 -9.27 -15.61 -14.55
CA ILE A 339 -7.87 -16.05 -14.67
C ILE A 339 -7.76 -17.14 -15.75
N PRO A 340 -6.92 -16.97 -16.79
CA PRO A 340 -6.78 -17.97 -17.85
C PRO A 340 -6.18 -19.29 -17.32
N PRO A 341 -6.77 -20.47 -17.63
CA PRO A 341 -6.29 -21.78 -17.14
C PRO A 341 -4.82 -22.09 -17.45
N ALA A 342 -4.26 -21.50 -18.51
CA ALA A 342 -2.86 -21.63 -18.89
C ALA A 342 -1.89 -21.00 -17.86
N VAL A 343 -2.33 -19.94 -17.15
CA VAL A 343 -1.54 -19.26 -16.12
C VAL A 343 -1.45 -20.13 -14.87
N VAL A 344 -2.57 -20.72 -14.43
CA VAL A 344 -2.64 -21.65 -13.29
C VAL A 344 -1.77 -22.90 -13.52
N THR A 345 -1.88 -23.49 -14.71
CA THR A 345 -1.12 -24.70 -15.09
C THR A 345 0.40 -24.45 -15.12
N THR A 346 0.82 -23.23 -15.44
CA THR A 346 2.23 -22.84 -15.53
C THR A 346 2.82 -22.56 -14.14
N PHE A 347 2.03 -21.96 -13.24
CA PHE A 347 2.40 -21.71 -11.86
C PHE A 347 2.62 -23.02 -11.07
N GLN A 348 1.72 -23.99 -11.21
CA GLN A 348 1.86 -25.31 -10.54
C GLN A 348 3.09 -26.10 -11.02
N LYS A 349 3.46 -25.99 -12.31
CA LYS A 349 4.69 -26.60 -12.83
C LYS A 349 5.96 -25.96 -12.28
N PHE A 350 5.93 -24.67 -11.97
CA PHE A 350 7.03 -23.93 -11.37
C PHE A 350 7.17 -24.24 -9.87
N TYR A 351 6.06 -24.27 -9.13
CA TYR A 351 6.01 -24.59 -7.70
C TYR A 351 6.54 -26.01 -7.40
N ASN A 352 6.09 -27.00 -8.17
CA ASN A 352 6.56 -28.38 -8.01
C ASN A 352 8.07 -28.53 -8.31
N ASN A 353 8.65 -27.68 -9.17
CA ASN A 353 10.09 -27.69 -9.47
C ASN A 353 10.97 -27.09 -8.36
N LEU A 354 10.39 -26.26 -7.49
CA LEU A 354 11.07 -25.63 -6.36
C LEU A 354 11.09 -26.51 -5.11
N ASN A 355 9.96 -27.20 -4.85
CA ASN A 355 9.82 -28.10 -3.70
C ASN A 355 10.77 -29.31 -3.78
N ASP A 356 11.15 -29.73 -4.98
CA ASP A 356 12.11 -30.81 -5.23
C ASP A 356 13.58 -30.43 -4.91
N ARG A 357 13.91 -29.15 -4.66
CA ARG A 357 15.31 -28.70 -4.46
C ARG A 357 15.67 -28.20 -3.07
N PHE A 358 14.72 -27.79 -2.24
CA PHE A 358 14.98 -27.28 -0.88
C PHE A 358 13.81 -27.54 0.06
N SER A 359 14.09 -28.00 1.29
CA SER A 359 13.07 -28.24 2.33
C SER A 359 12.55 -26.93 2.95
N PHE A 360 11.23 -26.84 3.12
CA PHE A 360 10.46 -25.67 3.56
C PHE A 360 11.03 -24.92 4.79
N GLU A 361 11.57 -25.65 5.78
CA GLU A 361 12.13 -25.07 7.01
C GLU A 361 13.38 -24.19 6.81
N LYS A 362 14.19 -24.46 5.77
CA LYS A 362 15.40 -23.66 5.47
C LYS A 362 15.12 -22.40 4.67
N ILE A 363 13.99 -22.36 3.97
CA ILE A 363 13.55 -21.19 3.18
C ILE A 363 12.92 -20.15 4.11
N SER A 364 12.12 -20.59 5.09
CA SER A 364 11.49 -19.70 6.07
C SER A 364 12.53 -18.99 6.95
N ALA A 365 13.54 -19.70 7.48
CA ALA A 365 14.53 -19.10 8.39
C ALA A 365 15.48 -18.10 7.72
N PHE A 366 15.72 -18.21 6.41
CA PHE A 366 16.59 -17.30 5.66
C PHE A 366 15.84 -16.03 5.18
N ILE A 367 14.52 -16.12 5.01
CA ILE A 367 13.65 -15.00 4.60
C ILE A 367 13.27 -14.10 5.79
N HIS A 368 13.20 -14.66 7.01
CA HIS A 368 12.86 -13.89 8.22
C HIS A 368 14.00 -13.02 8.78
N PHE A 369 15.25 -13.18 8.31
CA PHE A 369 16.42 -12.61 8.99
C PHE A 369 17.23 -11.58 8.18
N THR A 370 16.99 -11.40 6.88
CA THR A 370 17.72 -10.39 6.07
C THR A 370 17.01 -10.11 4.74
N GLN A 371 16.32 -8.97 4.62
CA GLN A 371 15.79 -8.50 3.33
C GLN A 371 16.80 -7.57 2.64
N PHE A 372 17.29 -7.99 1.47
CA PHE A 372 18.09 -7.18 0.53
C PHE A 372 17.22 -6.79 -0.65
N VAL A 373 17.20 -5.50 -1.01
CA VAL A 373 16.22 -5.01 -1.97
C VAL A 373 16.80 -4.15 -3.09
N LEU A 374 16.40 -4.41 -4.34
CA LEU A 374 16.86 -3.75 -5.57
C LEU A 374 15.81 -2.77 -6.11
N ALA A 375 16.20 -1.55 -6.47
CA ALA A 375 15.50 -0.55 -7.30
C ALA A 375 13.97 -0.37 -7.09
N GLY A 376 13.13 -1.21 -7.72
CA GLY A 376 11.67 -1.18 -7.51
C GLY A 376 11.22 -1.94 -6.26
N GLY A 377 12.02 -2.88 -5.79
CA GLY A 377 11.80 -3.58 -4.53
C GLY A 377 12.20 -2.76 -3.32
N SER A 378 13.15 -1.84 -3.39
CA SER A 378 13.53 -1.05 -2.21
C SER A 378 12.52 0.00 -1.79
N VAL A 379 11.54 0.28 -2.67
CA VAL A 379 10.31 1.00 -2.33
C VAL A 379 9.27 0.09 -1.65
N LEU A 380 9.58 -1.20 -1.44
CA LEU A 380 8.72 -2.16 -0.74
C LEU A 380 8.95 -2.03 0.78
N MET A 381 8.13 -1.18 1.39
CA MET A 381 8.25 -0.68 2.77
C MET A 381 7.78 -1.67 3.87
N CYS A 382 8.29 -2.90 3.95
CA CYS A 382 7.85 -3.84 5.01
C CYS A 382 8.14 -3.33 6.46
N LEU A 383 9.17 -2.51 6.69
CA LEU A 383 9.49 -1.95 8.02
C LEU A 383 8.55 -0.82 8.47
N LEU A 384 7.93 -0.08 7.53
CA LEU A 384 7.04 1.02 7.88
C LEU A 384 5.69 0.51 8.41
N GLU A 385 5.33 -0.72 8.05
CA GLU A 385 4.09 -1.40 8.46
C GLU A 385 4.31 -2.38 9.65
N ASN A 386 5.55 -2.74 10.00
CA ASN A 386 5.89 -3.63 11.13
C ASN A 386 7.25 -3.27 11.80
N PRO A 387 7.28 -2.74 13.05
CA PRO A 387 8.52 -2.37 13.74
C PRO A 387 9.33 -3.55 14.31
N ILE A 388 8.98 -4.80 13.96
CA ILE A 388 9.57 -6.04 14.52
C ILE A 388 10.61 -6.67 13.57
N GLU A 389 10.74 -6.19 12.33
CA GLU A 389 11.69 -6.73 11.35
C GLU A 389 12.95 -5.86 11.17
N GLU A 390 14.05 -6.43 10.70
CA GLU A 390 15.32 -5.73 10.47
C GLU A 390 15.64 -5.72 8.97
N GLN A 391 15.85 -4.54 8.36
CA GLN A 391 16.08 -4.45 6.91
C GLN A 391 17.14 -3.44 6.50
N ILE A 392 17.78 -3.71 5.36
CA ILE A 392 18.65 -2.77 4.66
C ILE A 392 17.90 -2.28 3.43
N TYR A 393 17.61 -0.97 3.38
CA TYR A 393 16.97 -0.35 2.24
C TYR A 393 17.98 0.31 1.31
N HIS A 394 17.89 0.01 0.02
CA HIS A 394 18.65 0.71 -1.01
C HIS A 394 17.74 1.70 -1.71
N GLU A 395 17.86 3.00 -1.46
CA GLU A 395 16.95 4.00 -2.06
C GLU A 395 15.53 3.90 -1.48
N HIS A 396 15.24 4.78 -0.52
CA HIS A 396 13.88 5.20 -0.26
C HIS A 396 13.59 6.26 -1.32
N THR A 397 12.78 5.94 -2.32
CA THR A 397 12.12 7.01 -3.10
C THR A 397 11.08 7.62 -2.17
N ALA A 398 11.52 8.44 -1.22
CA ALA A 398 10.69 9.53 -0.76
C ALA A 398 10.35 10.28 -2.05
N VAL A 399 9.09 10.25 -2.45
CA VAL A 399 8.65 10.71 -3.77
C VAL A 399 8.94 12.20 -3.87
N TYR A 400 10.16 12.70 -4.09
CA TYR A 400 10.38 14.10 -4.43
C TYR A 400 11.83 14.38 -4.80
N PHE A 401 11.95 15.23 -5.82
CA PHE A 401 13.16 15.93 -6.25
C PHE A 401 14.33 14.99 -6.57
N VAL A 402 14.20 14.23 -7.67
CA VAL A 402 15.42 13.84 -8.41
C VAL A 402 16.24 15.13 -8.59
N LYS A 403 17.53 15.07 -8.25
CA LYS A 403 18.60 16.10 -8.17
C LYS A 403 19.98 15.46 -8.39
N GLN A 404 20.46 15.28 -9.63
CA GLN A 404 21.86 15.60 -10.05
C GLN A 404 22.33 15.05 -11.42
N ARG A 405 23.41 15.69 -11.91
CA ARG A 405 24.16 15.39 -13.13
C ARG A 405 24.98 14.10 -13.01
N VAL A 406 24.41 13.00 -13.47
CA VAL A 406 25.11 12.07 -14.36
C VAL A 406 24.23 11.90 -15.57
N LEU A 407 24.74 12.32 -16.74
CA LEU A 407 24.00 12.30 -18.01
C LEU A 407 22.68 13.12 -18.03
N GLY A 408 22.41 13.94 -17.01
CA GLY A 408 21.36 14.97 -17.03
C GLY A 408 19.94 14.49 -16.70
N VAL A 409 19.73 13.28 -16.17
CA VAL A 409 18.38 12.79 -15.84
C VAL A 409 17.92 13.41 -14.50
N CYS A 410 17.30 14.57 -14.69
CA CYS A 410 16.63 15.50 -13.78
C CYS A 410 15.28 15.05 -13.19
N GLY A 411 14.89 15.44 -11.97
CA GLY A 411 13.48 15.64 -11.62
C GLY A 411 13.20 17.13 -11.57
N CYS A 412 11.96 17.51 -11.39
CA CYS A 412 11.62 18.92 -11.40
C CYS A 412 12.11 19.64 -10.15
N GLY A 413 13.06 20.58 -10.27
CA GLY A 413 13.58 21.40 -9.14
C GLY A 413 15.05 21.18 -8.76
N CYS A 414 15.79 20.40 -9.56
CA CYS A 414 17.23 20.48 -9.85
C CYS A 414 18.11 21.62 -9.32
N ASP A 415 18.97 21.44 -8.30
CA ASP A 415 20.21 22.26 -8.21
C ASP A 415 21.38 21.44 -8.78
N SER A 416 22.03 21.98 -9.81
CA SER A 416 23.06 21.35 -10.65
C SER A 416 24.50 21.50 -10.13
N SER A 417 24.71 22.09 -8.95
CA SER A 417 26.03 22.55 -8.47
C SER A 417 26.93 21.50 -7.80
N LEU A 418 26.45 20.28 -7.57
CA LEU A 418 27.16 19.26 -6.76
C LEU A 418 27.39 17.97 -7.55
N HIS A 419 28.57 17.85 -8.18
CA HIS A 419 29.46 16.67 -8.26
C HIS A 419 30.44 16.79 -9.44
N SER A 420 31.72 16.59 -9.14
CA SER A 420 32.84 16.60 -10.08
C SER A 420 33.20 15.17 -10.48
N HIS A 421 33.11 14.85 -11.78
CA HIS A 421 33.86 13.71 -12.31
C HIS A 421 35.38 13.99 -12.21
N PRO A 422 36.23 12.95 -12.07
CA PRO A 422 37.68 13.12 -12.02
C PRO A 422 38.31 13.64 -13.33
N HIS A 423 37.57 13.70 -14.44
CA HIS A 423 38.06 14.22 -15.73
C HIS A 423 37.07 15.22 -16.36
N PRO A 424 37.19 16.52 -16.03
CA PRO A 424 36.19 17.54 -16.40
C PRO A 424 36.09 17.88 -17.90
N GLN A 425 37.15 17.60 -18.69
CA GLN A 425 37.25 18.08 -20.07
C GLN A 425 36.60 17.14 -21.10
N GLU A 426 36.78 15.81 -20.99
CA GLU A 426 36.16 14.84 -21.91
C GLU A 426 34.63 14.75 -21.72
N SER A 427 34.14 14.99 -20.49
CA SER A 427 32.71 14.99 -20.17
C SER A 427 31.98 16.22 -20.73
N ALA A 428 32.60 17.40 -20.76
CA ALA A 428 31.97 18.63 -21.24
C ALA A 428 31.68 18.59 -22.74
N GLN A 429 32.66 18.17 -23.54
CA GLN A 429 32.50 18.04 -24.99
C GLN A 429 31.46 16.98 -25.36
N CYS A 430 31.41 15.87 -24.63
CA CYS A 430 30.39 14.84 -24.80
C CYS A 430 28.98 15.41 -24.59
N VAL A 431 28.77 16.14 -23.49
CA VAL A 431 27.50 16.80 -23.15
C VAL A 431 27.07 17.80 -24.24
N ASP A 432 27.99 18.60 -24.76
CA ASP A 432 27.66 19.57 -25.82
C ASP A 432 27.26 18.89 -27.14
N ILE A 433 27.90 17.75 -27.47
CA ILE A 433 27.53 16.95 -28.64
C ILE A 433 26.15 16.31 -28.44
N VAL A 434 25.86 15.76 -27.26
CA VAL A 434 24.53 15.20 -26.96
C VAL A 434 23.47 16.30 -27.03
N ARG A 435 23.70 17.45 -26.40
CA ARG A 435 22.76 18.58 -26.42
C ARG A 435 22.49 19.09 -27.84
N SER A 436 23.52 19.23 -28.67
CA SER A 436 23.36 19.66 -30.06
C SER A 436 22.69 18.61 -30.95
N SER A 437 22.75 17.33 -30.57
CA SER A 437 22.16 16.24 -31.35
C SER A 437 20.64 16.31 -31.44
N TRP A 438 19.95 16.82 -30.43
CA TRP A 438 18.48 16.93 -30.46
C TRP A 438 18.01 17.84 -31.59
N GLY A 439 18.64 19.01 -31.73
CA GLY A 439 18.38 19.94 -32.82
C GLY A 439 18.72 19.34 -34.20
N ALA A 440 19.81 18.58 -34.29
CA ALA A 440 20.20 17.90 -35.52
C ALA A 440 19.19 16.81 -35.93
N ILE A 441 18.73 16.00 -34.97
CA ILE A 441 17.70 14.98 -35.17
C ILE A 441 16.39 15.62 -35.62
N ASN A 442 15.94 16.71 -34.98
CA ASN A 442 14.73 17.43 -35.39
C ASN A 442 14.83 17.98 -36.82
N ARG A 443 15.98 18.59 -37.19
CA ARG A 443 16.19 19.15 -38.53
C ARG A 443 16.20 18.08 -39.61
N ILE A 444 16.95 16.99 -39.41
CA ILE A 444 16.99 15.87 -40.35
C ILE A 444 15.60 15.22 -40.45
N GLY A 445 14.97 14.91 -39.31
CA GLY A 445 13.69 14.21 -39.24
C GLY A 445 12.44 15.04 -39.59
N SER A 446 12.60 16.31 -39.97
CA SER A 446 11.49 17.19 -40.34
C SER A 446 10.76 16.80 -41.63
N THR A 447 11.32 15.86 -42.40
CA THR A 447 10.75 15.35 -43.66
C THR A 447 10.63 13.83 -43.62
N ALA A 448 9.70 13.25 -44.40
CA ALA A 448 9.54 11.79 -44.49
C ALA A 448 10.82 11.08 -44.98
N SER A 449 11.51 11.66 -45.98
CA SER A 449 12.83 11.16 -46.44
C SER A 449 13.89 11.25 -45.35
N GLY A 450 13.81 12.28 -44.50
CA GLY A 450 14.69 12.50 -43.37
C GLY A 450 14.47 11.50 -42.23
N LEU A 451 13.22 11.18 -41.90
CA LEU A 451 12.87 10.11 -40.95
C LEU A 451 13.40 8.76 -41.44
N GLN A 452 13.22 8.44 -42.72
CA GLN A 452 13.78 7.23 -43.31
C GLN A 452 15.32 7.24 -43.24
N ARG A 453 15.95 8.40 -43.47
CA ARG A 453 17.40 8.57 -43.36
C ARG A 453 17.88 8.32 -41.93
N LEU A 454 17.20 8.86 -40.91
CA LEU A 454 17.52 8.60 -39.50
C LEU A 454 17.38 7.12 -39.15
N GLY A 455 16.29 6.47 -39.54
CA GLY A 455 16.09 5.04 -39.31
C GLY A 455 17.23 4.19 -39.90
N ASN A 456 17.67 4.52 -41.13
CA ASN A 456 18.80 3.86 -41.77
C ASN A 456 20.14 4.14 -41.07
N LEU A 457 20.37 5.37 -40.60
CA LEU A 457 21.61 5.74 -39.90
C LEU A 457 21.75 4.99 -38.57
N PHE A 458 20.68 4.92 -37.79
CA PHE A 458 20.63 4.16 -36.55
C PHE A 458 20.51 2.65 -36.78
N LYS A 459 20.35 2.16 -38.02
CA LYS A 459 20.10 0.74 -38.34
C LYS A 459 18.87 0.19 -37.62
N LEU A 460 17.77 0.92 -37.64
CA LEU A 460 16.55 0.49 -36.97
C LEU A 460 15.86 -0.67 -37.71
N CYS A 461 15.28 -1.60 -36.98
CA CYS A 461 14.55 -2.74 -37.56
C CYS A 461 13.26 -2.30 -38.26
N ASN A 462 12.61 -1.25 -37.72
CA ASN A 462 11.35 -0.71 -38.21
C ASN A 462 11.52 0.76 -38.64
N PRO A 463 10.78 1.24 -39.67
CA PRO A 463 10.77 2.66 -40.01
C PRO A 463 10.21 3.51 -38.86
N LEU A 464 10.86 4.64 -38.57
CA LEU A 464 10.41 5.60 -37.57
C LEU A 464 9.05 6.20 -37.94
N LYS A 465 8.14 6.24 -36.97
CA LYS A 465 6.83 6.91 -37.10
C LYS A 465 6.94 8.41 -36.85
N SER A 466 7.82 8.80 -35.93
CA SER A 466 8.06 10.20 -35.58
C SER A 466 9.50 10.42 -35.09
N VAL A 467 9.91 11.68 -35.02
CA VAL A 467 11.17 12.07 -34.38
C VAL A 467 11.14 11.78 -32.87
N ASP A 468 9.98 11.93 -32.23
CA ASP A 468 9.81 11.70 -30.79
C ASP A 468 10.01 10.23 -30.41
N GLU A 469 9.61 9.29 -31.27
CA GLU A 469 9.89 7.86 -31.08
C GLU A 469 11.39 7.59 -30.91
N LEU A 470 12.22 8.15 -31.80
CA LEU A 470 13.68 8.01 -31.73
C LEU A 470 14.25 8.71 -30.48
N LYS A 471 13.72 9.89 -30.14
CA LYS A 471 14.23 10.67 -29.00
C LYS A 471 13.91 10.01 -27.67
N ASN A 472 12.71 9.48 -27.50
CA ASN A 472 12.33 8.72 -26.31
C ASN A 472 13.21 7.48 -26.15
N TRP A 473 13.45 6.75 -27.24
CA TRP A 473 14.36 5.60 -27.22
C TRP A 473 15.80 5.96 -26.83
N LEU A 474 16.30 7.12 -27.27
CA LEU A 474 17.62 7.62 -26.86
C LEU A 474 17.64 8.08 -25.39
N LEU A 475 16.57 8.75 -24.92
CA LEU A 475 16.43 9.17 -23.52
C LEU A 475 16.50 7.98 -22.57
N ASP A 476 15.78 6.89 -22.88
CA ASP A 476 15.81 5.65 -22.10
C ASP A 476 17.24 5.08 -22.01
N MET A 477 17.98 5.08 -23.13
CA MET A 477 19.37 4.60 -23.15
C MET A 477 20.28 5.45 -22.28
N TYR A 478 20.14 6.78 -22.31
CA TYR A 478 20.94 7.68 -21.46
C TYR A 478 20.67 7.46 -19.97
N GLY A 479 19.41 7.21 -19.58
CA GLY A 479 19.07 6.82 -18.21
C GLY A 479 19.70 5.47 -17.83
N ASN A 480 19.51 4.46 -18.68
CA ASN A 480 20.02 3.11 -18.43
C ASN A 480 21.55 3.08 -18.31
N ILE A 481 22.28 3.75 -19.19
CA ILE A 481 23.75 3.75 -19.16
C ILE A 481 24.32 4.48 -17.94
N ALA A 482 23.61 5.48 -17.42
CA ALA A 482 23.95 6.15 -16.16
C ALA A 482 23.76 5.21 -14.96
N MET A 483 22.64 4.49 -14.90
CA MET A 483 22.33 3.54 -13.83
C MET A 483 23.38 2.43 -13.71
N VAL A 484 23.87 1.94 -14.84
CA VAL A 484 24.79 0.78 -14.88
C VAL A 484 26.24 1.16 -15.11
N ASP A 485 26.67 2.37 -14.69
CA ASP A 485 28.05 2.85 -14.83
C ASP A 485 29.04 2.16 -13.86
N TYR A 486 29.05 0.83 -13.87
CA TYR A 486 29.82 0.00 -12.96
C TYR A 486 31.30 -0.06 -13.33
N PRO A 487 32.21 -0.24 -12.34
CA PRO A 487 33.65 -0.22 -12.55
C PRO A 487 34.22 -1.50 -13.22
N TYR A 488 33.37 -2.44 -13.60
CA TYR A 488 33.72 -3.70 -14.26
C TYR A 488 32.61 -4.11 -15.25
N PRO A 489 32.90 -5.01 -16.21
CA PRO A 489 31.90 -5.48 -17.16
C PRO A 489 30.71 -6.14 -16.47
N THR A 490 29.50 -5.87 -16.95
CA THR A 490 28.26 -6.43 -16.39
C THR A 490 27.29 -6.84 -17.47
N SER A 491 26.42 -7.81 -17.13
CA SER A 491 25.32 -8.30 -17.96
C SER A 491 24.01 -8.14 -17.20
N PHE A 492 23.67 -6.91 -16.82
CA PHE A 492 22.47 -6.59 -16.04
C PHE A 492 21.31 -6.17 -16.95
N LEU A 493 21.39 -4.97 -17.54
CA LEU A 493 20.44 -4.50 -18.55
C LEU A 493 20.86 -4.88 -19.98
N ALA A 494 22.17 -4.83 -20.23
CA ALA A 494 22.82 -5.26 -21.45
C ALA A 494 24.23 -5.77 -21.11
N ASP A 495 24.89 -6.42 -22.06
CA ASP A 495 26.32 -6.73 -21.96
C ASP A 495 27.11 -5.44 -22.15
N LEU A 496 27.74 -4.95 -21.07
CA LEU A 496 28.39 -3.65 -21.04
C LEU A 496 29.83 -3.75 -20.54
N PRO A 497 30.73 -2.89 -21.04
CA PRO A 497 32.10 -2.79 -20.54
C PRO A 497 32.14 -2.17 -19.13
N ALA A 498 33.32 -2.12 -18.53
CA ALA A 498 33.57 -1.26 -17.38
C ALA A 498 33.39 0.22 -17.76
N PHE A 499 32.76 1.00 -16.89
CA PHE A 499 32.47 2.43 -17.06
C PHE A 499 31.79 2.76 -18.40
N PRO A 500 30.63 2.15 -18.71
CA PRO A 500 29.95 2.30 -19.99
C PRO A 500 29.63 3.77 -20.34
N ALA A 501 29.33 4.65 -19.38
CA ALA A 501 29.10 6.07 -19.65
C ALA A 501 30.38 6.77 -20.16
N ARG A 502 31.55 6.39 -19.60
CA ARG A 502 32.84 6.88 -20.07
C ARG A 502 33.18 6.37 -21.47
N VAL A 503 32.92 5.09 -21.74
CA VAL A 503 33.15 4.50 -23.07
C VAL A 503 32.24 5.15 -24.12
N PHE A 504 30.97 5.41 -23.77
CA PHE A 504 30.04 6.18 -24.59
C PHE A 504 30.63 7.54 -24.95
N CYS A 505 31.05 8.33 -23.96
CA CYS A 505 31.58 9.67 -24.21
C CYS A 505 32.90 9.67 -24.99
N SER A 506 33.79 8.69 -24.77
CA SER A 506 34.99 8.50 -25.58
C SER A 506 34.63 8.25 -27.04
N ASN A 507 33.61 7.43 -27.31
CA ASN A 507 33.14 7.16 -28.66
C ASN A 507 32.52 8.38 -29.33
N VAL A 508 31.68 9.15 -28.63
CA VAL A 508 31.05 10.37 -29.15
C VAL A 508 32.09 11.46 -29.47
N THR A 509 33.07 11.64 -28.60
CA THR A 509 34.09 12.70 -28.73
C THR A 509 35.23 12.33 -29.66
N SER A 510 35.43 11.04 -29.95
CA SER A 510 36.49 10.58 -30.85
C SER A 510 36.46 11.29 -32.22
N ALA A 511 37.64 11.56 -32.77
CA ALA A 511 37.75 12.24 -34.05
C ALA A 511 37.20 11.36 -35.19
N ILE A 512 36.18 11.86 -35.90
CA ILE A 512 35.76 11.28 -37.18
C ILE A 512 36.60 11.94 -38.27
N LEU A 513 37.62 11.25 -38.76
CA LEU A 513 38.68 11.78 -39.65
C LEU A 513 38.22 12.24 -41.05
N ARG A 514 36.91 12.36 -41.33
CA ARG A 514 36.40 12.63 -42.70
C ARG A 514 35.16 13.52 -42.79
N LEU A 515 34.61 14.02 -41.69
CA LEU A 515 33.39 14.84 -41.71
C LEU A 515 33.72 16.28 -41.33
N ARG A 516 33.07 17.25 -41.99
CA ARG A 516 33.17 18.66 -41.59
C ARG A 516 32.63 18.75 -40.16
N LYS A 517 33.45 19.27 -39.23
CA LYS A 517 32.95 19.72 -37.93
C LYS A 517 31.75 20.62 -38.20
N ASN A 518 30.57 20.28 -37.64
CA ASN A 518 29.33 21.05 -37.65
C ASN A 518 28.26 20.71 -38.72
N ASP A 519 28.26 19.52 -39.31
CA ASP A 519 27.09 19.02 -40.06
C ASP A 519 26.17 18.19 -39.14
N ASP A 520 24.85 18.34 -39.28
CA ASP A 520 23.85 17.65 -38.45
C ASP A 520 24.01 16.12 -38.53
N GLU A 521 24.38 15.60 -39.70
CA GLU A 521 24.63 14.16 -39.88
C GLU A 521 25.92 13.70 -39.17
N ASP A 522 26.95 14.55 -39.05
CA ASP A 522 28.16 14.24 -38.26
C ASP A 522 27.80 14.11 -36.77
N VAL A 523 27.01 15.05 -36.25
CA VAL A 523 26.54 15.02 -34.86
C VAL A 523 25.77 13.72 -34.60
N VAL A 524 24.80 13.37 -35.46
CA VAL A 524 24.03 12.13 -35.33
C VAL A 524 24.91 10.88 -35.42
N ARG A 525 25.91 10.85 -36.33
CA ARG A 525 26.85 9.72 -36.45
C ARG A 525 27.72 9.54 -35.21
N ARG A 526 28.10 10.62 -34.53
CA ARG A 526 28.80 10.56 -33.24
C ARG A 526 27.93 9.92 -32.17
N ILE A 527 26.66 10.31 -32.08
CA ILE A 527 25.69 9.70 -31.16
C ILE A 527 25.54 8.21 -31.45
N ILE A 528 25.38 7.81 -32.72
CA ILE A 528 25.28 6.39 -33.11
C ILE A 528 26.50 5.60 -32.62
N LYS A 529 27.71 6.14 -32.80
CA LYS A 529 28.94 5.50 -32.32
C LYS A 529 28.93 5.29 -30.79
N GLY A 530 28.41 6.26 -30.05
CA GLY A 530 28.18 6.14 -28.61
C GLY A 530 27.14 5.06 -28.29
N THR A 531 25.96 5.11 -28.92
CA THR A 531 24.83 4.21 -28.64
C THR A 531 25.17 2.73 -28.86
N ASN A 532 26.13 2.42 -29.73
CA ASN A 532 26.64 1.06 -29.93
C ASN A 532 27.24 0.45 -28.65
N VAL A 533 27.68 1.26 -27.68
CA VAL A 533 28.14 0.74 -26.37
C VAL A 533 27.00 0.03 -25.64
N PHE A 534 25.76 0.51 -25.79
CA PHE A 534 24.61 -0.09 -25.13
C PHE A 534 23.92 -1.15 -26.01
N PHE A 535 23.68 -0.84 -27.28
CA PHE A 535 22.87 -1.70 -28.15
C PHE A 535 23.67 -2.75 -28.95
N ASN A 536 24.99 -2.59 -29.09
CA ASN A 536 25.80 -3.47 -29.94
C ASN A 536 27.24 -3.67 -29.46
N TYR A 537 27.44 -3.76 -28.13
CA TYR A 537 28.78 -3.93 -27.57
C TYR A 537 29.46 -5.21 -28.06
N THR A 538 28.70 -6.29 -28.22
CA THR A 538 29.17 -7.60 -28.70
C THR A 538 29.36 -7.67 -30.21
N GLY A 539 28.86 -6.68 -30.97
CA GLY A 539 28.90 -6.65 -32.44
C GLY A 539 27.91 -7.60 -33.12
N GLN A 540 27.03 -8.26 -32.37
CA GLN A 540 26.11 -9.30 -32.88
C GLN A 540 24.74 -8.76 -33.30
N THR A 541 24.42 -7.50 -32.98
CA THR A 541 23.09 -6.92 -33.24
C THR A 541 22.98 -6.46 -34.69
N GLU A 542 22.04 -7.05 -35.46
CA GLU A 542 21.82 -6.74 -36.88
C GLU A 542 21.09 -5.40 -37.09
N CYS A 543 20.05 -5.14 -36.29
CA CYS A 543 19.27 -3.90 -36.28
C CYS A 543 18.76 -3.58 -34.86
N PHE A 544 18.38 -2.32 -34.60
CA PHE A 544 17.82 -1.91 -33.31
C PHE A 544 16.32 -1.68 -33.41
N ASP A 545 15.54 -2.29 -32.53
CA ASP A 545 14.10 -2.10 -32.51
C ASP A 545 13.74 -1.02 -31.47
N THR A 546 13.14 0.07 -31.95
CA THR A 546 12.61 1.17 -31.12
C THR A 546 11.29 0.81 -30.46
N GLY A 547 10.59 -0.21 -30.98
CA GLY A 547 9.31 -0.69 -30.48
C GLY A 547 9.41 -1.90 -29.54
N SER A 548 10.55 -2.60 -29.50
CA SER A 548 10.79 -3.69 -28.56
C SER A 548 11.63 -3.25 -27.37
N GLN A 549 10.99 -2.54 -26.44
CA GLN A 549 11.18 -2.90 -25.03
C GLN A 549 10.44 -4.22 -24.79
N GLY A 550 10.92 -5.30 -25.42
CA GLY A 550 10.28 -6.62 -25.43
C GLY A 550 8.87 -6.65 -26.04
N SER A 551 8.38 -7.85 -26.36
CA SER A 551 6.95 -8.09 -26.11
C SER A 551 6.70 -7.66 -24.66
N PRO A 552 5.64 -6.90 -24.33
CA PRO A 552 5.49 -6.32 -23.00
C PRO A 552 5.66 -7.42 -21.98
N SER A 553 6.81 -7.44 -21.31
CA SER A 553 7.04 -8.46 -20.30
C SER A 553 6.04 -8.17 -19.19
N LEU A 554 5.57 -9.20 -18.49
CA LEU A 554 4.66 -9.00 -17.36
C LEU A 554 5.23 -7.99 -16.33
N GLY A 555 6.56 -7.86 -16.25
CA GLY A 555 7.23 -6.86 -15.43
C GLY A 555 7.05 -5.42 -15.92
N ASP A 556 7.17 -5.18 -17.23
CA ASP A 556 7.03 -3.82 -17.80
C ASP A 556 5.58 -3.33 -17.73
N LEU A 557 4.61 -4.23 -17.95
CA LEU A 557 3.19 -3.92 -17.77
C LEU A 557 2.87 -3.64 -16.29
N GLY A 558 3.44 -4.43 -15.37
CA GLY A 558 3.28 -4.22 -13.94
C GLY A 558 3.83 -2.86 -13.50
N TRP A 559 5.04 -2.52 -13.94
CA TRP A 559 5.66 -1.22 -13.65
C TRP A 559 4.87 -0.05 -14.24
N SER A 560 4.43 -0.18 -15.50
CA SER A 560 3.60 0.84 -16.15
C SER A 560 2.31 1.08 -15.36
N TYR A 561 1.64 0.03 -14.91
CA TYR A 561 0.45 0.15 -14.06
C TYR A 561 0.78 0.83 -12.72
N GLN A 562 1.84 0.40 -12.02
CA GLN A 562 2.26 1.00 -10.74
C GLN A 562 2.58 2.48 -10.86
N SER A 563 3.27 2.90 -11.93
CA SER A 563 3.57 4.30 -12.18
C SER A 563 2.32 5.13 -12.47
N CYS A 564 1.28 4.50 -13.01
CA CYS A 564 -0.02 5.11 -13.28
C CYS A 564 -0.98 5.13 -12.09
N THR A 565 -0.62 4.51 -10.97
CA THR A 565 -1.43 4.49 -9.74
C THR A 565 -0.72 5.16 -8.57
N GLU A 566 0.37 4.58 -8.08
CA GLU A 566 0.97 4.93 -6.78
C GLU A 566 2.41 5.44 -6.94
N PHE A 567 3.21 4.87 -7.84
CA PHE A 567 4.60 5.28 -8.08
C PHE A 567 4.71 6.36 -9.15
N VAL A 568 4.00 7.45 -8.93
CA VAL A 568 4.01 8.61 -9.81
C VAL A 568 5.30 9.40 -9.59
N MET A 569 6.21 9.35 -10.57
CA MET A 569 7.51 10.01 -10.49
C MET A 569 7.56 11.21 -11.44
N PRO A 570 7.56 12.45 -10.93
CA PRO A 570 7.72 13.63 -11.76
C PRO A 570 9.12 13.70 -12.35
N MET A 571 9.22 13.49 -13.66
CA MET A 571 10.47 13.61 -14.42
C MET A 571 10.36 14.79 -15.38
N CYS A 572 11.42 15.61 -15.44
CA CYS A 572 11.50 16.69 -16.41
C CYS A 572 12.94 17.09 -16.69
N SER A 573 13.11 17.81 -17.80
CA SER A 573 14.37 18.42 -18.23
C SER A 573 14.12 19.89 -18.56
N ASP A 574 15.10 20.75 -18.29
CA ASP A 574 15.04 22.19 -18.55
C ASP A 574 15.91 22.63 -19.74
N GLY A 575 16.79 21.74 -20.22
CA GLY A 575 17.73 22.00 -21.31
C GLY A 575 18.86 22.99 -20.99
N VAL A 576 18.98 23.40 -19.73
CA VAL A 576 20.02 24.31 -19.22
C VAL A 576 20.97 23.56 -18.28
N ASN A 577 20.41 22.90 -17.27
CA ASN A 577 21.15 22.18 -16.24
C ASN A 577 21.44 20.72 -16.64
N ASP A 578 20.68 20.20 -17.59
CA ASP A 578 20.84 18.90 -18.22
C ASP A 578 21.30 19.01 -19.70
N MET A 579 21.38 17.86 -20.37
CA MET A 579 21.78 17.75 -21.78
C MET A 579 20.61 17.42 -22.72
N PHE A 580 19.38 17.50 -22.23
CA PHE A 580 18.15 17.12 -22.93
C PHE A 580 17.41 18.36 -23.43
N GLU A 581 16.31 18.16 -24.15
CA GLU A 581 15.42 19.28 -24.49
C GLU A 581 14.52 19.63 -23.30
N ASN A 582 14.02 20.86 -23.25
CA ASN A 582 13.06 21.27 -22.23
C ASN A 582 11.78 20.43 -22.35
N GLN A 583 11.49 19.62 -21.35
CA GLN A 583 10.31 18.77 -21.22
C GLN A 583 9.77 18.95 -19.81
N PRO A 584 8.89 19.95 -19.58
CA PRO A 584 8.30 20.17 -18.26
C PRO A 584 7.37 19.02 -17.86
N TRP A 585 7.30 18.72 -16.57
CA TRP A 585 6.36 17.73 -16.05
C TRP A 585 4.92 18.27 -16.11
N ASP A 586 4.04 17.53 -16.77
CA ASP A 586 2.61 17.81 -16.83
C ASP A 586 1.84 16.64 -16.23
N PHE A 587 1.38 16.84 -14.99
CA PHE A 587 0.60 15.83 -14.26
C PHE A 587 -0.74 15.52 -14.94
N GLN A 588 -1.37 16.50 -15.59
CA GLN A 588 -2.66 16.28 -16.24
C GLN A 588 -2.49 15.41 -17.48
N ALA A 589 -1.51 15.73 -18.33
CA ALA A 589 -1.18 14.91 -19.49
C ALA A 589 -0.78 13.48 -19.09
N PHE A 590 0.00 13.33 -18.01
CA PHE A 590 0.35 12.02 -17.45
C PHE A 590 -0.89 11.24 -16.98
N SER A 591 -1.78 11.90 -16.23
CA SER A 591 -3.03 11.31 -15.73
C SER A 591 -3.96 10.85 -16.86
N ASP A 592 -4.06 11.64 -17.93
CA ASP A 592 -4.89 11.29 -19.08
C ASP A 592 -4.29 10.12 -19.89
N ALA A 593 -2.97 10.08 -20.08
CA ALA A 593 -2.29 8.93 -20.69
C ALA A 593 -2.49 7.64 -19.88
N CYS A 594 -2.41 7.72 -18.55
CA CYS A 594 -2.70 6.60 -17.65
C CYS A 594 -4.16 6.14 -17.75
N TYR A 595 -5.10 7.07 -17.87
CA TYR A 595 -6.51 6.72 -18.05
C TYR A 595 -6.77 6.08 -19.42
N ASP A 596 -6.10 6.55 -20.46
CA ASP A 596 -6.20 5.99 -21.80
C ASP A 596 -5.66 4.56 -21.86
N GLN A 597 -4.51 4.31 -21.23
CA GLN A 597 -3.85 3.00 -21.23
C GLN A 597 -4.48 2.00 -20.26
N TRP A 598 -4.73 2.41 -19.01
CA TRP A 598 -5.05 1.50 -17.89
C TRP A 598 -6.43 1.74 -17.27
N LYS A 599 -7.15 2.80 -17.68
CA LYS A 599 -8.45 3.20 -17.10
C LYS A 599 -8.38 3.53 -15.61
N VAL A 600 -7.19 3.92 -15.14
CA VAL A 600 -6.93 4.39 -13.77
C VAL A 600 -6.41 5.82 -13.81
N ARG A 601 -6.53 6.54 -12.70
CA ARG A 601 -5.90 7.84 -12.52
C ARG A 601 -4.89 7.80 -11.37
N PRO A 602 -3.71 8.42 -11.53
CA PRO A 602 -2.65 8.42 -10.52
C PRO A 602 -3.08 9.12 -9.23
N ARG A 603 -2.74 8.51 -8.09
CA ARG A 603 -2.88 9.06 -6.74
C ARG A 603 -1.55 9.64 -6.29
N PHE A 604 -1.21 10.80 -6.81
CA PHE A 604 0.10 11.42 -6.64
C PHE A 604 0.54 11.56 -5.16
N GLU A 605 -0.37 11.90 -4.26
CA GLU A 605 -0.03 12.10 -2.85
C GLU A 605 0.01 10.82 -2.00
N TRP A 606 -0.43 9.69 -2.57
CA TRP A 606 -0.62 8.44 -1.81
C TRP A 606 0.65 7.93 -1.13
N PRO A 607 1.83 7.87 -1.79
CA PRO A 607 3.05 7.40 -1.13
C PRO A 607 3.46 8.24 0.09
N TYR A 608 3.13 9.53 0.15
CA TYR A 608 3.46 10.36 1.32
C TYR A 608 2.52 10.12 2.49
N ILE A 609 1.26 9.81 2.20
CA ILE A 609 0.26 9.52 3.20
C ILE A 609 0.61 8.19 3.87
N GLU A 610 0.95 7.19 3.06
CA GLU A 610 1.27 5.84 3.53
C GLU A 610 2.65 5.75 4.17
N TYR A 611 3.66 6.34 3.53
CA TYR A 611 5.07 6.06 3.87
C TYR A 611 5.84 7.28 4.39
N GLY A 612 5.20 8.44 4.50
CA GLY A 612 5.86 9.68 4.86
C GLY A 612 6.89 10.12 3.82
N GLY A 613 8.00 10.70 4.27
CA GLY A 613 9.10 11.12 3.41
C GLY A 613 8.87 12.43 2.66
N LYS A 614 7.74 13.11 2.86
CA LYS A 614 7.54 14.49 2.37
C LYS A 614 8.55 15.44 3.01
N ASN A 615 8.87 15.21 4.29
CA ASN A 615 10.02 15.78 4.97
C ASN A 615 10.91 14.68 5.55
N LEU A 616 12.23 14.90 5.56
CA LEU A 616 13.18 13.97 6.19
C LEU A 616 12.90 13.75 7.70
N THR A 617 12.19 14.67 8.35
CA THR A 617 11.74 14.54 9.74
C THR A 617 10.67 13.47 9.93
N ASP A 618 9.89 13.18 8.90
CA ASP A 618 8.82 12.17 8.93
C ASP A 618 9.42 10.76 9.10
N LEU A 619 10.69 10.59 8.70
CA LEU A 619 11.40 9.33 8.82
C LEU A 619 11.89 9.04 10.24
N ARG A 620 11.83 10.01 11.17
CA ARG A 620 12.36 9.86 12.55
C ARG A 620 11.58 8.88 13.43
N PHE A 621 10.38 8.50 13.00
CA PHE A 621 9.58 7.49 13.70
C PHE A 621 10.01 6.06 13.36
N PHE A 622 10.92 5.90 12.39
CA PHE A 622 11.47 4.61 11.99
C PHE A 622 12.84 4.34 12.63
N SER A 623 13.26 3.08 12.60
CA SER A 623 14.56 2.67 13.09
C SER A 623 15.10 1.51 12.26
N ASN A 624 16.41 1.27 12.40
CA ASN A 624 17.12 0.15 11.79
C ASN A 624 17.03 0.11 10.27
N ILE A 625 17.28 1.28 9.64
CA ILE A 625 17.32 1.41 8.18
C ILE A 625 18.63 2.10 7.77
N ALA A 626 19.45 1.42 6.99
CA ALA A 626 20.62 2.04 6.38
C ALA A 626 20.30 2.46 4.95
N PHE A 627 20.38 3.75 4.63
CA PHE A 627 20.15 4.28 3.29
C PHE A 627 21.46 4.38 2.52
N THR A 628 21.69 3.48 1.57
CA THR A 628 22.91 3.52 0.74
C THR A 628 22.64 4.18 -0.60
N ASN A 629 23.57 5.00 -1.09
CA ASN A 629 23.41 5.72 -2.35
C ASN A 629 24.75 5.84 -3.10
N GLY A 630 24.76 5.38 -4.36
CA GLY A 630 25.85 5.60 -5.29
C GLY A 630 25.86 7.02 -5.81
N ASN A 631 27.00 7.73 -5.79
CA ASN A 631 27.02 9.12 -6.29
C ASN A 631 27.00 9.23 -7.82
N LEU A 632 27.16 8.12 -8.56
CA LEU A 632 27.00 8.07 -10.01
C LEU A 632 25.58 7.71 -10.44
N ASP A 633 24.75 7.26 -9.51
CA ASP A 633 23.39 6.83 -9.77
C ASP A 633 22.44 8.03 -9.92
N PRO A 634 21.71 8.19 -11.05
CA PRO A 634 20.71 9.23 -11.19
C PRO A 634 19.62 9.17 -10.09
N TRP A 635 19.28 7.98 -9.60
CA TRP A 635 18.23 7.77 -8.59
C TRP A 635 18.63 8.20 -7.18
N SER A 636 19.94 8.28 -6.90
CA SER A 636 20.48 8.66 -5.58
C SER A 636 19.94 9.97 -5.01
N SER A 637 19.42 10.79 -5.91
CA SER A 637 18.92 12.11 -5.62
C SER A 637 17.49 12.17 -5.10
N GLY A 638 16.66 11.17 -5.45
CA GLY A 638 15.37 10.93 -4.79
C GLY A 638 15.50 10.16 -3.48
N GLY A 639 16.73 9.76 -3.11
CA GLY A 639 17.05 9.00 -1.91
C GLY A 639 17.40 9.83 -0.68
N VAL A 640 17.46 9.18 0.49
CA VAL A 640 17.94 9.76 1.74
C VAL A 640 19.47 9.80 1.76
N ARG A 641 20.05 11.00 1.65
CA ARG A 641 21.51 11.20 1.52
C ARG A 641 22.21 11.70 2.77
N THR A 642 21.45 12.05 3.79
CA THR A 642 21.94 12.55 5.07
C THR A 642 21.41 11.67 6.18
N THR A 643 22.27 11.28 7.11
CA THR A 643 21.87 10.52 8.30
C THR A 643 20.75 11.25 9.03
N VAL A 644 19.61 10.58 9.21
CA VAL A 644 18.41 11.15 9.84
C VAL A 644 18.47 10.97 11.36
N ALA A 645 18.94 9.81 11.80
CA ALA A 645 19.11 9.43 13.21
C ALA A 645 20.21 8.35 13.31
N PRO A 646 20.75 8.04 14.52
CA PRO A 646 21.73 6.97 14.69
C PRO A 646 21.25 5.58 14.21
N SER A 647 19.96 5.31 14.28
CA SER A 647 19.29 4.10 13.77
C SER A 647 18.92 4.19 12.28
N LEU A 648 19.15 5.36 11.65
CA LEU A 648 18.80 5.67 10.26
C LEU A 648 19.99 6.28 9.49
N PRO A 649 21.13 5.58 9.38
CA PRO A 649 22.33 6.12 8.74
C PRO A 649 22.17 6.25 7.23
N ALA A 650 22.73 7.31 6.65
CA ALA A 650 22.97 7.41 5.21
C ALA A 650 24.43 7.03 4.89
N ILE A 651 24.61 6.05 4.02
CA ILE A 651 25.92 5.46 3.69
C ILE A 651 26.25 5.74 2.21
N PRO A 652 27.15 6.70 1.91
CA PRO A 652 27.50 7.02 0.54
C PRO A 652 28.42 5.95 -0.08
N VAL A 653 28.17 5.61 -1.34
CA VAL A 653 29.01 4.73 -2.17
C VAL A 653 29.67 5.57 -3.26
N ILE A 654 30.81 6.17 -2.97
CA ILE A 654 31.54 7.02 -3.91
C ILE A 654 32.15 6.18 -5.04
N GLY A 655 31.91 6.57 -6.27
CA GLY A 655 32.20 5.81 -7.48
C GLY A 655 31.20 4.66 -7.74
N GLY A 656 30.13 4.56 -6.96
CA GLY A 656 29.05 3.61 -7.17
C GLY A 656 27.98 4.17 -8.09
N ALA A 657 27.61 3.38 -9.11
CA ALA A 657 26.35 3.53 -9.84
C ALA A 657 25.21 2.82 -9.07
N HIS A 658 24.11 2.51 -9.74
CA HIS A 658 22.88 2.01 -9.12
C HIS A 658 23.14 0.75 -8.27
N HIS A 659 22.92 0.85 -6.96
CA HIS A 659 23.09 -0.19 -5.93
C HIS A 659 24.35 -1.09 -6.09
N LEU A 660 25.53 -0.49 -6.31
CA LEU A 660 26.80 -1.24 -6.49
C LEU A 660 27.17 -2.12 -5.27
N ASP A 661 26.81 -1.68 -4.08
CA ASP A 661 26.99 -2.38 -2.82
C ASP A 661 26.29 -3.74 -2.74
N LEU A 662 25.18 -3.93 -3.46
CA LEU A 662 24.49 -5.22 -3.56
C LEU A 662 25.16 -6.21 -4.52
N ARG A 663 26.04 -5.74 -5.41
CA ARG A 663 26.70 -6.62 -6.37
C ARG A 663 27.70 -7.53 -5.65
N ALA A 664 27.94 -8.71 -6.22
CA ALA A 664 28.98 -9.60 -5.74
C ALA A 664 30.35 -8.89 -5.73
N ALA A 665 31.17 -9.22 -4.73
CA ALA A 665 32.49 -8.63 -4.59
C ALA A 665 33.34 -8.82 -5.86
N ASN A 666 34.03 -7.76 -6.27
CA ASN A 666 34.86 -7.72 -7.46
C ASN A 666 36.21 -7.06 -7.13
N LYS A 667 37.28 -7.50 -7.81
CA LYS A 667 38.62 -6.90 -7.66
C LYS A 667 38.66 -5.42 -8.07
N ALA A 668 37.76 -4.98 -8.93
CA ALA A 668 37.65 -3.59 -9.37
C ALA A 668 36.69 -2.75 -8.50
N ASP A 669 36.19 -3.29 -7.38
CA ASP A 669 35.34 -2.52 -6.46
C ASP A 669 36.10 -1.31 -5.88
N PRO A 670 35.50 -0.10 -5.89
CA PRO A 670 36.11 1.08 -5.29
C PRO A 670 36.20 0.90 -3.77
N PRO A 671 37.22 1.49 -3.11
CA PRO A 671 37.34 1.41 -1.64
C PRO A 671 36.07 1.82 -0.89
N SER A 672 35.30 2.79 -1.43
CA SER A 672 34.04 3.24 -0.83
C SER A 672 32.98 2.15 -0.75
N VAL A 673 32.84 1.27 -1.75
CA VAL A 673 31.84 0.19 -1.68
C VAL A 673 32.26 -0.90 -0.72
N LEU A 674 33.57 -1.17 -0.60
CA LEU A 674 34.10 -2.12 0.38
C LEU A 674 33.83 -1.62 1.81
N GLN A 675 34.05 -0.33 2.07
CA GLN A 675 33.73 0.30 3.35
C GLN A 675 32.22 0.31 3.63
N ALA A 676 31.39 0.64 2.63
CA ALA A 676 29.95 0.62 2.76
C ALA A 676 29.45 -0.78 3.14
N ARG A 677 29.89 -1.84 2.44
CA ARG A 677 29.53 -3.23 2.77
C ARG A 677 29.95 -3.63 4.18
N GLN A 678 31.13 -3.21 4.64
CA GLN A 678 31.56 -3.46 6.02
C GLN A 678 30.67 -2.77 7.05
N GLN A 679 30.30 -1.50 6.82
CA GLN A 679 29.39 -0.77 7.69
C GLN A 679 28.00 -1.40 7.71
N ILE A 680 27.49 -1.80 6.54
CA ILE A 680 26.21 -2.50 6.39
C ILE A 680 26.22 -3.80 7.20
N VAL A 681 27.25 -4.64 7.04
CA VAL A 681 27.38 -5.89 7.82
C VAL A 681 27.42 -5.62 9.32
N ALA A 682 28.19 -4.63 9.77
CA ALA A 682 28.26 -4.28 11.20
C ALA A 682 26.91 -3.76 11.75
N LEU A 683 26.12 -3.06 10.94
CA LEU A 683 24.78 -2.63 11.31
C LEU A 683 23.82 -3.82 11.41
N ILE A 684 23.84 -4.74 10.44
CA ILE A 684 23.06 -5.98 10.50
C ILE A 684 23.41 -6.77 11.76
N GLU A 685 24.70 -7.02 12.00
CA GLU A 685 25.15 -7.77 13.19
C GLU A 685 24.67 -7.13 14.48
N LYS A 686 24.64 -5.80 14.54
CA LYS A 686 24.13 -5.04 15.68
C LYS A 686 22.61 -5.10 15.82
N TRP A 687 21.86 -5.14 14.71
CA TRP A 687 20.41 -5.25 14.76
C TRP A 687 19.99 -6.63 15.23
N ILE A 688 20.70 -7.67 14.76
CA ILE A 688 20.48 -9.07 15.12
C ILE A 688 20.78 -9.37 16.60
N SER A 689 21.72 -8.65 17.21
CA SER A 689 22.21 -8.88 18.59
C SER A 689 21.32 -8.24 19.64
#